data_AF-A0AAU9KC08-F1
#
_entry.id   AF-A0AAU9KC08-F1
#
_cell.length_a   1.000
_cell.length_b   1.000
_cell.length_c   1.000
_cell.angle_alpha   90.00
_cell.angle_beta   90.00
_cell.angle_gamma   90.00
#
_symmetry.space_group_name_H-M   'P 1'
#
loop_
_entity.id
_entity.type
_entity.pdbx_description
1 polymer ?
#
loop_
_entity_poly.entity_id
_entity_poly.type
_entity_poly.pdbx_seq_one_letter_code
_entity_poly.pdbx_strand_id
1 'polypeptide(L)'
;MAKKQRIIASLLLCLGIFFILCGAILPIILYSLIEDQVNEGVKLTDRSKWKLWGELPGTLDVIMLHEYHFFNVENPDEVLYSGAVPIITEKNGYIYQELDTWLDIEYSDNDGTDKSWVHFFNYCRLDLTDHCVWRNNTHPSDKIMQISAGSFGAWDTMKHSSAQVLVLPVLYNVILGFNGALALAAYSQGVATFIPNYNLAKILIYDEAKIDEELGQSLFNDARFGMGKWQTLQVWVSALQENTENGEFVKPIPLAGSLYVLQQYFGLTDEQINSIFNGNFKIIYDTNLLILLNSYGCEGNSECDPAYLGALQWSQSLVTNEPPAGKPSQGLSIVSSNSSLYGYPEINYFISATSIGSKYPNVSFTVEDYFSLFYYDRVTGWPKWSNYTLLDVGHMNHFWELGQAGNFNQIAHDFNLASADHARVLWDYINALFSYTGLQGCIDQNIYNKDNRGIASEISLGNIGSQGIYQIWMSLADALPITISSIYNYLRLEFQLNQTCEGIVEESLPNSGYICNIPDLKWGNDTETMIPWILTYWNGIYSDYGLEFQNLTRLSDEDMETLFVNSPLTNYFSLFDNELKAHYGCMNAGQRCFDWDLAAKQWGRAYVTENLPEIFKIFGIENTTSIYYLSKKFQTLMPAPPEYYAYLKNFNISQEGLTDEQINNALTFDRLLGSSPLQNFFILDFQGNYSQMSEDYMMENPLDLINYVRFAIDKFVFGGMFREKTVEQLLWTDYDPFLAKIQQTNPLLGGMPAINPTQIQLGQNQTREMYEYIPKQFRHALNTGAKDLDEVRFYRLYNGVNYISLLQPYYFGESPWGSVIDWANINPWAELVPISGSDSWNFQPWLTEDSEIKFYLYQASLVLEGEYVGKSDYRGFDCLKYRISPNNLKNATQMPSQARFYQFGPEGLFNISSVMGGPIFGSKPYFLGADPVLNNLVQYTRPELNYPKEYESYLNLEPYTGSVFYVTEQLMFSSELKPDALYPNLGKMSMDNTGYRTYLPLFFLVRTEEFDQSTVDKQFGALKTGFLVMKIIQILGYSLGSIFIVAFGLYLLRLRITAKRAAKGLLTENSEDSGNSLYRGLN
;
A
#
# COMPACT_ATOMS: atom_id res chain seq x y z
N MET A 1 96.57 34.59 5.35
CA MET A 1 95.80 33.36 5.05
C MET A 1 94.56 33.15 5.92
N ALA A 2 94.59 33.43 7.24
CA ALA A 2 93.48 33.12 8.16
C ALA A 2 92.11 33.75 7.81
N LYS A 3 92.08 34.95 7.19
CA LYS A 3 90.83 35.65 6.83
C LYS A 3 90.03 34.91 5.74
N LYS A 4 90.72 34.34 4.73
CA LYS A 4 90.10 33.61 3.61
C LYS A 4 89.51 32.26 4.05
N GLN A 5 90.17 31.59 5.00
CA GLN A 5 89.71 30.32 5.58
C GLN A 5 88.47 30.49 6.47
N ARG A 6 88.40 31.58 7.26
CA ARG A 6 87.21 31.92 8.05
C ARG A 6 85.99 32.25 7.20
N ILE A 7 86.19 32.89 6.05
CA ILE A 7 85.11 33.20 5.10
C ILE A 7 84.51 31.91 4.52
N ILE A 8 85.35 30.96 4.09
CA ILE A 8 84.87 29.68 3.54
C ILE A 8 84.13 28.85 4.59
N ALA A 9 84.66 28.78 5.82
CA ALA A 9 83.98 28.10 6.92
C ALA A 9 82.61 28.74 7.24
N SER A 10 82.55 30.08 7.30
CA SER A 10 81.30 30.80 7.54
C SER A 10 80.29 30.60 6.41
N LEU A 11 80.76 30.59 5.15
CA LEU A 11 79.89 30.37 3.98
C LEU A 11 79.27 28.97 3.98
N LEU A 12 80.05 27.93 4.29
CA LEU A 12 79.55 26.54 4.39
C LEU A 12 78.52 26.38 5.52
N LEU A 13 78.77 27.01 6.67
CA LEU A 13 77.83 27.01 7.79
C LEU A 13 76.53 27.77 7.44
N CYS A 14 76.64 28.96 6.83
CA CYS A 14 75.49 29.74 6.40
C CYS A 14 74.66 29.01 5.33
N LEU A 15 75.29 28.36 4.36
CA LEU A 15 74.60 27.55 3.34
C LEU A 15 73.92 26.33 3.97
N GLY A 16 74.59 25.64 4.90
CA GLY A 16 74.00 24.51 5.63
C GLY A 16 72.76 24.92 6.42
N ILE A 17 72.85 26.02 7.18
CA ILE A 17 71.72 26.57 7.93
C ILE A 17 70.60 27.03 6.99
N PHE A 18 70.93 27.70 5.89
CA PHE A 18 69.96 28.17 4.91
C PHE A 18 69.16 27.01 4.29
N PHE A 19 69.81 25.94 3.84
CA PHE A 19 69.10 24.80 3.24
C PHE A 19 68.23 24.04 4.25
N ILE A 20 68.66 23.93 5.52
CA ILE A 20 67.83 23.35 6.59
C ILE A 20 66.62 24.24 6.86
N LEU A 21 66.81 25.55 6.96
CA LEU A 21 65.70 26.50 7.15
C LEU A 21 64.73 26.48 5.97
N CYS A 22 65.22 26.44 4.73
CA CYS A 22 64.37 26.28 3.55
C CYS A 22 63.62 24.94 3.56
N GLY A 23 64.29 23.85 3.94
CA GLY A 23 63.68 22.51 4.09
C GLY A 23 62.66 22.42 5.22
N ALA A 24 62.65 23.36 6.17
CA ALA A 24 61.67 23.44 7.25
C ALA A 24 60.53 24.44 6.96
N ILE A 25 60.85 25.65 6.46
CA ILE A 25 59.90 26.77 6.33
C ILE A 25 59.08 26.69 5.05
N LEU A 26 59.71 26.42 3.89
CA LEU A 26 58.97 26.40 2.61
C LEU A 26 57.86 25.34 2.59
N PRO A 27 58.05 24.13 3.15
CA PRO A 27 56.98 23.16 3.30
C PRO A 27 55.81 23.64 4.14
N ILE A 28 56.05 24.40 5.22
CA ILE A 28 54.98 24.97 6.06
C ILE A 28 54.16 26.00 5.28
N ILE A 29 54.83 26.87 4.51
CA ILE A 29 54.16 27.85 3.66
C ILE A 29 53.34 27.14 2.57
N LEU A 30 53.93 26.15 1.91
CA LEU A 30 53.24 25.41 0.86
C LEU A 30 52.06 24.61 1.41
N TYR A 31 52.20 24.01 2.60
CA TYR A 31 51.11 23.33 3.29
C TYR A 31 49.96 24.30 3.59
N SER A 32 50.23 25.48 4.15
CA SER A 32 49.20 26.51 4.41
C SER A 32 48.49 26.98 3.14
N LEU A 33 49.20 27.11 2.01
CA LEU A 33 48.57 27.47 0.73
C LEU A 33 47.67 26.34 0.18
N ILE A 34 48.11 25.09 0.30
CA ILE A 34 47.30 23.93 -0.06
C ILE A 34 46.07 23.86 0.85
N GLU A 35 46.26 24.11 2.14
CA GLU A 35 45.20 24.09 3.14
C GLU A 35 44.11 25.11 2.82
N ASP A 36 44.49 26.36 2.55
CA ASP A 36 43.56 27.41 2.13
C ASP A 36 42.83 27.04 0.83
N GLN A 37 43.54 26.46 -0.15
CA GLN A 37 42.96 26.08 -1.43
C GLN A 37 41.94 24.95 -1.30
N VAL A 38 42.23 23.93 -0.47
CA VAL A 38 41.31 22.82 -0.19
C VAL A 38 40.09 23.35 0.57
N ASN A 39 40.32 24.12 1.64
CA ASN A 39 39.26 24.67 2.48
C ASN A 39 38.30 25.58 1.69
N GLU A 40 38.79 26.41 0.76
CA GLU A 40 37.94 27.21 -0.12
C GLU A 40 37.34 26.42 -1.30
N GLY A 41 37.96 25.31 -1.68
CA GLY A 41 37.49 24.41 -2.72
C GLY A 41 36.27 23.59 -2.30
N VAL A 42 36.24 23.16 -1.03
CA VAL A 42 35.13 22.35 -0.50
C VAL A 42 33.90 23.18 -0.17
N LYS A 43 34.03 24.46 0.20
CA LYS A 43 32.90 25.32 0.60
C LYS A 43 31.97 25.68 -0.56
N LEU A 44 30.67 25.74 -0.26
CA LEU A 44 29.63 26.24 -1.17
C LEU A 44 29.14 27.65 -0.77
N THR A 45 30.03 28.64 -0.85
CA THR A 45 29.70 30.05 -0.57
C THR A 45 29.31 30.86 -1.81
N ASP A 46 29.55 30.32 -3.01
CA ASP A 46 29.21 30.97 -4.28
C ASP A 46 28.08 30.22 -5.00
N ARG A 47 27.03 30.97 -5.36
CA ARG A 47 25.88 30.45 -6.12
C ARG A 47 26.31 29.92 -7.49
N SER A 48 27.44 30.34 -8.06
CA SER A 48 27.93 29.80 -9.33
C SER A 48 28.48 28.36 -9.22
N LYS A 49 28.79 27.90 -8.00
CA LYS A 49 29.46 26.61 -7.74
C LYS A 49 28.51 25.47 -7.38
N TRP A 50 27.18 25.67 -7.37
CA TRP A 50 26.23 24.64 -6.95
C TRP A 50 26.31 23.34 -7.76
N LYS A 51 26.73 23.42 -9.04
CA LYS A 51 26.94 22.25 -9.91
C LYS A 51 28.03 21.29 -9.41
N LEU A 52 28.92 21.77 -8.57
CA LEU A 52 29.90 20.92 -7.87
C LEU A 52 29.20 20.05 -6.83
N TRP A 53 28.10 20.54 -6.26
CA TRP A 53 27.44 19.86 -5.16
C TRP A 53 26.15 19.13 -5.51
N GLY A 54 25.36 19.67 -6.42
CA GLY A 54 23.99 19.26 -6.64
C GLY A 54 23.66 18.86 -8.07
N GLU A 55 24.64 18.45 -8.87
CA GLU A 55 24.41 17.97 -10.24
C GLU A 55 25.25 16.72 -10.51
N LEU A 56 24.61 15.64 -11.00
CA LEU A 56 25.28 14.46 -11.57
C LEU A 56 24.93 14.34 -13.06
N PRO A 57 25.92 14.14 -13.95
CA PRO A 57 27.36 14.01 -13.69
C PRO A 57 28.07 15.34 -13.37
N GLY A 58 27.38 16.48 -13.49
CA GLY A 58 27.83 17.78 -13.02
C GLY A 58 29.16 18.27 -13.63
N THR A 59 29.90 19.11 -12.89
CA THR A 59 31.22 19.61 -13.34
C THR A 59 32.38 18.64 -13.15
N LEU A 60 32.13 17.57 -12.38
CA LEU A 60 33.10 16.52 -12.08
C LEU A 60 32.98 15.34 -13.04
N ASP A 61 32.03 15.35 -13.98
CA ASP A 61 31.77 14.27 -14.95
C ASP A 61 31.59 12.89 -14.28
N VAL A 62 30.98 12.87 -13.09
CA VAL A 62 30.85 11.68 -12.23
C VAL A 62 29.74 10.77 -12.72
N ILE A 63 30.08 9.51 -12.99
CA ILE A 63 29.10 8.51 -13.41
C ILE A 63 28.73 7.66 -12.21
N MET A 64 27.46 7.77 -11.81
CA MET A 64 26.88 6.97 -10.74
C MET A 64 25.91 5.95 -11.34
N LEU A 65 26.14 4.67 -11.04
CA LEU A 65 25.40 3.55 -11.60
C LEU A 65 24.62 2.80 -10.53
N HIS A 66 23.39 2.41 -10.86
CA HIS A 66 22.53 1.54 -10.07
C HIS A 66 22.39 0.20 -10.79
N GLU A 67 22.87 -0.88 -10.19
CA GLU A 67 22.62 -2.24 -10.64
C GLU A 67 21.57 -2.89 -9.73
N TYR A 68 20.44 -3.30 -10.31
CA TYR A 68 19.38 -4.00 -9.61
C TYR A 68 19.50 -5.51 -9.77
N HIS A 69 19.25 -6.22 -8.68
CA HIS A 69 19.18 -7.67 -8.59
C HIS A 69 17.83 -8.06 -8.00
N PHE A 70 17.03 -8.86 -8.69
CA PHE A 70 15.71 -9.30 -8.26
C PHE A 70 15.71 -10.77 -7.86
N PHE A 71 14.89 -11.15 -6.90
CA PHE A 71 14.72 -12.53 -6.46
C PHE A 71 13.35 -13.08 -6.89
N ASN A 72 13.37 -13.99 -7.86
CA ASN A 72 12.19 -14.68 -8.36
C ASN A 72 11.83 -15.85 -7.43
N VAL A 73 10.58 -15.91 -6.96
CA VAL A 73 10.05 -17.01 -6.15
C VAL A 73 9.56 -18.15 -7.04
N GLU A 74 10.08 -19.35 -6.82
CA GLU A 74 9.78 -20.54 -7.63
C GLU A 74 8.58 -21.35 -7.11
N ASN A 75 8.23 -21.21 -5.82
CA ASN A 75 7.18 -21.99 -5.14
C ASN A 75 6.15 -21.11 -4.38
N PRO A 76 5.53 -20.10 -5.03
CA PRO A 76 4.69 -19.11 -4.34
C PRO A 76 3.47 -19.72 -3.63
N ASP A 77 2.81 -20.71 -4.25
CA ASP A 77 1.62 -21.35 -3.68
C ASP A 77 1.98 -22.21 -2.46
N GLU A 78 3.10 -22.94 -2.48
CA GLU A 78 3.55 -23.71 -1.32
C GLU A 78 3.96 -22.81 -0.15
N VAL A 79 4.58 -21.66 -0.43
CA VAL A 79 4.91 -20.65 0.59
C VAL A 79 3.64 -20.09 1.22
N LEU A 80 2.61 -19.80 0.42
CA LEU A 80 1.37 -19.17 0.88
C LEU A 80 0.46 -20.15 1.66
N TYR A 81 0.19 -21.32 1.08
CA TYR A 81 -0.84 -22.23 1.58
C TYR A 81 -0.29 -23.33 2.49
N SER A 82 0.95 -23.78 2.27
CA SER A 82 1.58 -24.84 3.08
C SER A 82 2.62 -24.28 4.06
N GLY A 83 3.01 -23.02 3.91
CA GLY A 83 4.03 -22.38 4.73
C GLY A 83 5.45 -22.83 4.43
N ALA A 84 5.68 -23.41 3.24
CA ALA A 84 6.96 -23.96 2.84
C ALA A 84 8.08 -22.89 2.83
N VAL A 85 9.34 -23.35 2.93
CA VAL A 85 10.50 -22.47 2.78
C VAL A 85 10.53 -21.91 1.34
N PRO A 86 10.65 -20.59 1.14
CA PRO A 86 10.73 -20.01 -0.19
C PRO A 86 11.97 -20.47 -0.95
N ILE A 87 11.78 -20.89 -2.19
CA ILE A 87 12.83 -21.22 -3.15
C ILE A 87 12.97 -20.03 -4.09
N ILE A 88 14.17 -19.45 -4.17
CA ILE A 88 14.41 -18.21 -4.90
C ILE A 88 15.55 -18.32 -5.92
N THR A 89 15.37 -17.65 -7.07
CA THR A 89 16.37 -17.50 -8.13
C THR A 89 16.67 -16.03 -8.35
N GLU A 90 17.95 -15.67 -8.32
CA GLU A 90 18.40 -14.31 -8.61
C GLU A 90 18.37 -14.02 -10.12
N LYS A 91 17.81 -12.87 -10.52
CA LYS A 91 17.94 -12.25 -11.85
C LYS A 91 18.62 -10.89 -11.70
N ASN A 92 19.70 -10.64 -12.44
CA ASN A 92 20.58 -9.48 -12.19
C ASN A 92 21.16 -8.84 -13.46
N GLY A 93 21.82 -7.69 -13.32
CA GLY A 93 22.47 -7.00 -14.43
C GLY A 93 21.61 -5.91 -15.08
N TYR A 94 20.57 -5.43 -14.39
CA TYR A 94 19.76 -4.29 -14.80
C TYR A 94 20.41 -3.00 -14.33
N ILE A 95 21.12 -2.31 -15.22
CA ILE A 95 21.96 -1.15 -14.87
C ILE A 95 21.36 0.14 -15.43
N TYR A 96 21.28 1.16 -14.58
CA TYR A 96 20.83 2.52 -14.89
C TYR A 96 21.81 3.55 -14.35
N GLN A 97 21.85 4.74 -14.96
CA GLN A 97 22.67 5.85 -14.48
C GLN A 97 21.82 6.83 -13.68
N GLU A 98 22.27 7.20 -12.49
CA GLU A 98 21.69 8.27 -11.66
C GLU A 98 22.08 9.64 -12.21
N LEU A 99 21.08 10.50 -12.32
CA LEU A 99 21.19 11.89 -12.74
C LEU A 99 20.44 12.76 -11.73
N ASP A 100 21.20 13.62 -11.07
CA ASP A 100 20.72 14.48 -10.00
C ASP A 100 20.83 15.95 -10.41
N THR A 101 19.89 16.77 -9.95
CA THR A 101 19.92 18.22 -10.13
C THR A 101 19.19 18.92 -8.99
N TRP A 102 19.84 19.87 -8.33
CA TRP A 102 19.18 20.72 -7.34
C TRP A 102 18.26 21.76 -7.98
N LEU A 103 17.09 21.93 -7.39
CA LEU A 103 16.08 22.92 -7.77
C LEU A 103 15.85 23.93 -6.63
N ASP A 104 15.35 25.12 -6.98
CA ASP A 104 15.00 26.22 -6.06
C ASP A 104 16.08 26.59 -5.02
N ILE A 105 17.33 26.70 -5.49
CA ILE A 105 18.51 26.91 -4.66
C ILE A 105 18.52 28.31 -4.03
N GLU A 106 18.57 28.36 -2.70
CA GLU A 106 18.62 29.58 -1.88
C GLU A 106 19.65 29.44 -0.75
N TYR A 107 20.28 30.55 -0.36
CA TYR A 107 21.24 30.58 0.74
C TYR A 107 20.67 31.40 1.88
N SER A 108 20.87 30.97 3.13
CA SER A 108 20.36 31.65 4.31
C SER A 108 21.41 31.88 5.39
N ASP A 109 21.17 32.91 6.21
CA ASP A 109 22.00 33.30 7.35
C ASP A 109 21.17 33.24 8.64
N ASN A 110 21.77 32.77 9.74
CA ASN A 110 21.18 32.92 11.07
C ASN A 110 21.96 33.87 11.99
N ASP A 111 23.28 34.03 11.80
CA ASP A 111 24.16 34.66 12.79
C ASP A 111 25.05 35.81 12.25
N GLY A 112 24.81 36.31 11.02
CA GLY A 112 25.57 37.43 10.45
C GLY A 112 26.92 37.08 9.81
N THR A 113 27.15 35.79 9.49
CA THR A 113 28.26 35.31 8.64
C THR A 113 27.72 34.74 7.33
N ASP A 114 28.21 35.25 6.20
CA ASP A 114 27.73 34.98 4.83
C ASP A 114 27.42 33.49 4.55
N LYS A 115 26.16 33.17 4.23
CA LYS A 115 25.67 31.95 3.54
C LYS A 115 26.03 30.64 4.23
N SER A 116 25.65 30.50 5.50
CA SER A 116 25.97 29.30 6.29
C SER A 116 25.27 28.02 5.79
N TRP A 117 24.08 28.16 5.18
CA TRP A 117 23.27 27.04 4.69
C TRP A 117 22.82 27.23 3.24
N VAL A 118 22.63 26.11 2.53
CA VAL A 118 22.01 26.05 1.20
C VAL A 118 20.72 25.23 1.27
N HIS A 119 19.62 25.81 0.78
CA HIS A 119 18.30 25.20 0.68
C HIS A 119 18.02 24.77 -0.75
N PHE A 120 17.46 23.58 -0.95
CA PHE A 120 17.17 23.03 -2.28
C PHE A 120 16.14 21.91 -2.22
N PHE A 121 15.56 21.60 -3.38
CA PHE A 121 14.97 20.29 -3.66
C PHE A 121 15.95 19.46 -4.49
N ASN A 122 16.04 18.15 -4.26
CA ASN A 122 16.87 17.27 -5.08
C ASN A 122 16.02 16.57 -6.14
N TYR A 123 16.23 16.86 -7.42
CA TYR A 123 15.58 16.15 -8.51
C TYR A 123 16.50 15.02 -9.02
N CYS A 124 16.12 13.77 -8.71
CA CYS A 124 16.84 12.55 -9.07
C CYS A 124 16.05 11.73 -10.11
N ARG A 125 16.76 11.22 -11.12
CA ARG A 125 16.22 10.27 -12.10
C ARG A 125 17.26 9.24 -12.51
N LEU A 126 16.78 8.09 -12.96
CA LEU A 126 17.56 6.99 -13.49
C LEU A 126 17.30 6.84 -15.00
N ASP A 127 18.36 6.96 -15.79
CA ASP A 127 18.30 6.90 -17.26
C ASP A 127 19.16 5.74 -17.82
N LEU A 128 18.78 5.23 -18.99
CA LEU A 128 19.62 4.32 -19.79
C LEU A 128 20.57 5.14 -20.66
N THR A 129 21.86 5.05 -20.38
CA THR A 129 22.92 5.74 -21.12
C THR A 129 23.92 4.74 -21.72
N ASP A 130 24.88 5.24 -22.49
CA ASP A 130 25.97 4.42 -23.04
C ASP A 130 26.87 3.78 -21.96
N HIS A 131 26.76 4.23 -20.70
CA HIS A 131 27.45 3.65 -19.55
C HIS A 131 26.71 2.43 -18.94
N CYS A 132 25.43 2.23 -19.31
CA CYS A 132 24.57 1.17 -18.79
C CYS A 132 24.76 -0.13 -19.58
N VAL A 133 25.86 -0.85 -19.32
CA VAL A 133 26.16 -2.11 -20.02
C VAL A 133 25.49 -3.28 -19.30
N TRP A 134 24.34 -3.71 -19.78
CA TRP A 134 23.66 -4.88 -19.23
C TRP A 134 24.43 -6.18 -19.48
N ARG A 135 24.46 -7.03 -18.46
CA ARG A 135 25.15 -8.33 -18.47
C ARG A 135 24.11 -9.45 -18.48
N ASN A 136 24.55 -10.69 -18.70
CA ASN A 136 23.72 -11.90 -18.52
C ASN A 136 22.45 -12.01 -19.39
N ASN A 137 22.41 -11.38 -20.57
CA ASN A 137 21.26 -11.40 -21.50
C ASN A 137 19.93 -10.95 -20.86
N THR A 138 19.99 -10.02 -19.91
CA THR A 138 18.80 -9.49 -19.26
C THR A 138 18.05 -8.48 -20.10
N HIS A 139 16.75 -8.34 -19.83
CA HIS A 139 15.84 -7.46 -20.56
C HIS A 139 14.77 -6.86 -19.61
N PRO A 140 14.22 -5.65 -19.84
CA PRO A 140 13.21 -5.06 -18.94
C PRO A 140 11.92 -5.88 -18.90
N SER A 141 11.67 -6.69 -19.92
CA SER A 141 10.53 -7.61 -19.98
C SER A 141 10.74 -8.91 -19.20
N ASP A 142 11.89 -9.09 -18.53
CA ASP A 142 12.12 -10.25 -17.68
C ASP A 142 11.07 -10.30 -16.58
N LYS A 143 10.41 -11.45 -16.45
CA LYS A 143 9.32 -11.66 -15.48
C LYS A 143 9.86 -12.08 -14.12
N ILE A 144 9.38 -11.47 -13.05
CA ILE A 144 9.74 -11.74 -11.67
C ILE A 144 8.45 -12.07 -10.90
N MET A 145 8.39 -13.27 -10.31
CA MET A 145 7.37 -13.66 -9.34
C MET A 145 7.81 -13.22 -7.95
N GLN A 146 7.09 -12.27 -7.34
CA GLN A 146 7.39 -11.78 -6.00
C GLN A 146 6.13 -11.30 -5.27
N ILE A 147 6.27 -10.90 -4.01
CA ILE A 147 5.17 -10.33 -3.22
C ILE A 147 4.75 -8.97 -3.81
N SER A 148 3.44 -8.73 -3.89
CA SER A 148 2.87 -7.42 -4.19
C SER A 148 3.00 -6.53 -2.95
N ALA A 149 4.08 -5.75 -2.88
CA ALA A 149 4.38 -4.90 -1.73
C ALA A 149 3.24 -3.92 -1.39
N GLY A 150 2.47 -3.46 -2.39
CA GLY A 150 1.35 -2.54 -2.20
C GLY A 150 0.18 -3.19 -1.47
N SER A 151 -0.42 -4.23 -2.08
CA SER A 151 -1.43 -5.07 -1.44
C SER A 151 -1.00 -5.56 -0.05
N PHE A 152 0.22 -6.09 0.08
CA PHE A 152 0.69 -6.66 1.35
C PHE A 152 0.93 -5.59 2.41
N GLY A 153 1.45 -4.42 2.02
CA GLY A 153 1.63 -3.28 2.90
C GLY A 153 0.31 -2.63 3.34
N ALA A 154 -0.68 -2.59 2.45
CA ALA A 154 -2.03 -2.16 2.80
C ALA A 154 -2.69 -3.14 3.79
N TRP A 155 -2.57 -4.46 3.57
CA TRP A 155 -3.01 -5.46 4.54
C TRP A 155 -2.30 -5.29 5.88
N ASP A 156 -0.98 -5.05 5.88
CA ASP A 156 -0.21 -4.80 7.07
C ASP A 156 -0.67 -3.52 7.81
N THR A 157 -1.04 -2.47 7.09
CA THR A 157 -1.60 -1.25 7.69
C THR A 157 -3.00 -1.48 8.28
N MET A 158 -3.87 -2.19 7.55
CA MET A 158 -5.23 -2.51 8.01
C MET A 158 -5.21 -3.32 9.30
N LYS A 159 -4.38 -4.37 9.35
CA LYS A 159 -4.28 -5.19 10.56
C LYS A 159 -3.66 -4.44 11.72
N HIS A 160 -2.83 -3.41 11.51
CA HIS A 160 -2.21 -2.55 12.53
C HIS A 160 -2.97 -1.26 12.87
N SER A 161 -4.22 -1.12 12.41
CA SER A 161 -5.01 0.10 12.58
C SER A 161 -5.38 0.35 14.05
N SER A 162 -5.30 1.60 14.49
CA SER A 162 -5.68 2.01 15.84
C SER A 162 -7.20 2.08 16.00
N ALA A 163 -7.67 2.05 17.25
CA ALA A 163 -9.10 2.19 17.59
C ALA A 163 -9.74 3.45 16.98
N GLN A 164 -9.00 4.56 16.95
CA GLN A 164 -9.42 5.84 16.39
C GLN A 164 -9.68 5.78 14.89
N VAL A 165 -8.91 4.97 14.14
CA VAL A 165 -9.14 4.76 12.71
C VAL A 165 -10.33 3.83 12.48
N LEU A 166 -10.44 2.77 13.29
CA LEU A 166 -11.47 1.73 13.14
C LEU A 166 -12.87 2.15 13.64
N VAL A 167 -12.96 3.13 14.56
CA VAL A 167 -14.26 3.57 15.08
C VAL A 167 -15.12 4.25 14.02
N LEU A 168 -14.50 4.93 13.05
CA LEU A 168 -15.20 5.67 12.01
C LEU A 168 -16.05 4.76 11.11
N PRO A 169 -15.51 3.67 10.52
CA PRO A 169 -16.33 2.71 9.78
C PRO A 169 -17.35 1.97 10.63
N VAL A 170 -17.05 1.69 11.91
CA VAL A 170 -18.03 1.10 12.83
C VAL A 170 -19.22 2.04 13.02
N LEU A 171 -18.95 3.31 13.34
CA LEU A 171 -19.97 4.34 13.55
C LEU A 171 -20.79 4.58 12.27
N TYR A 172 -20.13 4.70 11.13
CA TYR A 172 -20.79 4.91 9.85
C TYR A 172 -21.71 3.74 9.48
N ASN A 173 -21.27 2.49 9.66
CA ASN A 173 -22.11 1.31 9.41
C ASN A 173 -23.34 1.25 10.32
N VAL A 174 -23.22 1.66 11.59
CA VAL A 174 -24.38 1.77 12.50
C VAL A 174 -25.38 2.82 11.99
N ILE A 175 -24.89 3.97 11.54
CA ILE A 175 -25.73 5.04 10.98
C ILE A 175 -26.40 4.61 9.67
N LEU A 176 -25.71 3.87 8.80
CA LEU A 176 -26.33 3.27 7.62
C LEU A 176 -27.40 2.24 8.01
N GLY A 177 -27.18 1.46 9.07
CA GLY A 177 -28.18 0.55 9.61
C GLY A 177 -29.45 1.28 10.09
N PHE A 178 -29.29 2.43 10.75
CA PHE A 178 -30.40 3.28 11.18
C PHE A 178 -31.13 3.96 10.02
N ASN A 179 -30.39 4.48 9.04
CA ASN A 179 -31.00 5.23 7.94
C ASN A 179 -31.57 4.31 6.85
N GLY A 180 -31.09 3.07 6.74
CA GLY A 180 -31.55 2.10 5.73
C GLY A 180 -32.43 1.02 6.34
N ALA A 181 -31.81 0.05 7.00
CA ALA A 181 -32.47 -1.18 7.45
C ALA A 181 -33.61 -0.92 8.44
N LEU A 182 -33.43 0.00 9.40
CA LEU A 182 -34.48 0.35 10.36
C LEU A 182 -35.69 0.99 9.68
N ALA A 183 -35.46 1.96 8.80
CA ALA A 183 -36.54 2.65 8.10
C ALA A 183 -37.32 1.67 7.21
N LEU A 184 -36.61 0.86 6.43
CA LEU A 184 -37.21 -0.17 5.57
C LEU A 184 -38.02 -1.20 6.37
N ALA A 185 -37.51 -1.62 7.53
CA ALA A 185 -38.23 -2.50 8.44
C ALA A 185 -39.51 -1.83 8.98
N ALA A 186 -39.44 -0.57 9.41
CA ALA A 186 -40.60 0.17 9.92
C ALA A 186 -41.68 0.34 8.84
N TYR A 187 -41.29 0.71 7.62
CA TYR A 187 -42.21 0.81 6.47
C TYR A 187 -42.87 -0.52 6.16
N SER A 188 -42.08 -1.59 6.05
CA SER A 188 -42.58 -2.92 5.67
C SER A 188 -43.47 -3.53 6.74
N GLN A 189 -43.17 -3.32 8.03
CA GLN A 189 -44.04 -3.76 9.12
C GLN A 189 -45.40 -3.06 9.08
N GLY A 190 -45.40 -1.75 8.79
CA GLY A 190 -46.59 -0.96 8.62
C GLY A 190 -47.44 -1.43 7.43
N VAL A 191 -46.86 -1.55 6.24
CA VAL A 191 -47.52 -2.07 5.03
C VAL A 191 -48.10 -3.47 5.27
N ALA A 192 -47.34 -4.36 5.93
CA ALA A 192 -47.80 -5.72 6.24
C ALA A 192 -49.06 -5.76 7.13
N THR A 193 -49.39 -4.68 7.85
CA THR A 193 -50.64 -4.62 8.64
C THR A 193 -51.90 -4.45 7.79
N PHE A 194 -51.77 -3.90 6.58
CA PHE A 194 -52.88 -3.73 5.63
C PHE A 194 -53.17 -5.00 4.83
N ILE A 195 -52.15 -5.87 4.66
CA ILE A 195 -52.24 -7.13 3.92
C ILE A 195 -51.87 -8.35 4.79
N PRO A 196 -52.54 -8.59 5.93
CA PRO A 196 -52.15 -9.61 6.90
C PRO A 196 -52.41 -11.05 6.44
N ASN A 197 -53.12 -11.24 5.32
CA ASN A 197 -53.40 -12.55 4.74
C ASN A 197 -53.61 -12.45 3.23
N TYR A 198 -53.49 -13.60 2.55
CA TYR A 198 -53.60 -13.71 1.10
C TYR A 198 -54.91 -13.14 0.53
N ASN A 199 -56.05 -13.38 1.19
CA ASN A 199 -57.34 -12.92 0.67
C ASN A 199 -57.42 -11.39 0.55
N LEU A 200 -56.83 -10.68 1.52
CA LEU A 200 -56.75 -9.21 1.47
C LEU A 200 -55.74 -8.74 0.43
N ALA A 201 -54.56 -9.36 0.35
CA ALA A 201 -53.57 -9.06 -0.68
C ALA A 201 -54.14 -9.28 -2.09
N LYS A 202 -54.94 -10.34 -2.27
CA LYS A 202 -55.62 -10.65 -3.53
C LYS A 202 -56.59 -9.55 -3.95
N ILE A 203 -57.51 -9.17 -3.05
CA ILE A 203 -58.52 -8.16 -3.35
C ILE A 203 -57.88 -6.78 -3.58
N LEU A 204 -56.90 -6.41 -2.76
CA LEU A 204 -56.32 -5.07 -2.78
C LEU A 204 -55.27 -4.91 -3.88
N ILE A 205 -54.43 -5.91 -4.14
CA ILE A 205 -53.25 -5.76 -5.02
C ILE A 205 -53.38 -6.65 -6.26
N TYR A 206 -53.64 -7.95 -6.10
CA TYR A 206 -53.48 -8.91 -7.20
C TYR A 206 -54.60 -8.85 -8.24
N ASP A 207 -55.87 -8.73 -7.80
CA ASP A 207 -57.01 -8.65 -8.71
C ASP A 207 -56.97 -7.36 -9.55
N GLU A 208 -56.48 -6.25 -8.99
CA GLU A 208 -56.27 -4.98 -9.70
C GLU A 208 -55.18 -5.12 -10.77
N ALA A 209 -54.08 -5.78 -10.43
CA ALA A 209 -52.96 -6.03 -11.35
C ALA A 209 -53.19 -7.20 -12.32
N LYS A 210 -54.39 -7.78 -12.37
CA LYS A 210 -54.74 -8.95 -13.20
C LYS A 210 -53.80 -10.15 -12.97
N ILE A 211 -53.35 -10.35 -11.74
CA ILE A 211 -52.55 -11.50 -11.34
C ILE A 211 -53.47 -12.69 -11.07
N ASP A 212 -53.16 -13.84 -11.65
CA ASP A 212 -53.91 -15.07 -11.41
C ASP A 212 -53.64 -15.67 -10.01
N GLU A 213 -54.44 -16.67 -9.63
CA GLU A 213 -54.35 -17.28 -8.31
C GLU A 213 -52.98 -17.93 -8.04
N GLU A 214 -52.39 -18.59 -9.04
CA GLU A 214 -51.15 -19.35 -8.90
C GLU A 214 -49.95 -18.41 -8.66
N LEU A 215 -49.83 -17.39 -9.52
CA LEU A 215 -48.83 -16.34 -9.36
C LEU A 215 -49.07 -15.55 -8.08
N GLY A 216 -50.32 -15.21 -7.75
CA GLY A 216 -50.65 -14.51 -6.51
C GLY A 216 -50.22 -15.29 -5.26
N GLN A 217 -50.48 -16.60 -5.20
CA GLN A 217 -50.06 -17.44 -4.07
C GLN A 217 -48.53 -17.49 -3.95
N SER A 218 -47.83 -17.49 -5.08
CA SER A 218 -46.37 -17.42 -5.14
C SER A 218 -45.87 -16.07 -4.62
N LEU A 219 -46.44 -14.96 -5.06
CA LEU A 219 -46.10 -13.60 -4.61
C LEU A 219 -46.34 -13.39 -3.12
N PHE A 220 -47.32 -14.06 -2.53
CA PHE A 220 -47.64 -13.88 -1.11
C PHE A 220 -46.80 -14.78 -0.20
N ASN A 221 -46.65 -16.07 -0.55
CA ASN A 221 -46.06 -17.07 0.34
C ASN A 221 -44.57 -17.35 0.09
N ASP A 222 -43.95 -16.73 -0.92
CA ASP A 222 -42.53 -16.95 -1.20
C ASP A 222 -41.65 -16.63 0.02
N ALA A 223 -40.71 -17.54 0.30
CA ALA A 223 -39.90 -17.49 1.51
C ALA A 223 -38.84 -16.37 1.51
N ARG A 224 -38.55 -15.78 0.34
CA ARG A 224 -37.50 -14.77 0.16
C ARG A 224 -38.05 -13.41 -0.23
N PHE A 225 -38.98 -13.38 -1.19
CA PHE A 225 -39.53 -12.17 -1.78
C PHE A 225 -41.05 -12.10 -1.67
N GLY A 226 -41.66 -12.85 -0.75
CA GLY A 226 -43.10 -12.87 -0.56
C GLY A 226 -43.65 -11.62 0.14
N MET A 227 -44.90 -11.24 -0.14
CA MET A 227 -45.59 -10.13 0.53
C MET A 227 -46.19 -10.50 1.90
N GLY A 228 -46.27 -11.79 2.25
CA GLY A 228 -46.99 -12.26 3.43
C GLY A 228 -46.27 -12.08 4.77
N LYS A 229 -44.96 -11.79 4.76
CA LYS A 229 -44.17 -11.47 5.96
C LYS A 229 -43.49 -10.13 5.75
N TRP A 230 -43.41 -9.31 6.79
CA TRP A 230 -42.81 -7.98 6.69
C TRP A 230 -41.32 -8.04 6.30
N GLN A 231 -40.60 -9.11 6.66
CA GLN A 231 -39.19 -9.29 6.30
C GLN A 231 -39.01 -9.47 4.79
N THR A 232 -39.80 -10.37 4.19
CA THR A 232 -39.73 -10.67 2.75
C THR A 232 -40.42 -9.58 1.92
N LEU A 233 -41.31 -8.80 2.53
CA LEU A 233 -41.96 -7.64 1.92
C LEU A 233 -41.01 -6.45 1.72
N GLN A 234 -39.87 -6.41 2.43
CA GLN A 234 -38.91 -5.30 2.33
C GLN A 234 -38.44 -5.05 0.89
N VAL A 235 -38.23 -6.10 0.08
CA VAL A 235 -37.83 -5.94 -1.33
C VAL A 235 -38.89 -5.19 -2.16
N TRP A 236 -40.18 -5.34 -1.83
CA TRP A 236 -41.27 -4.64 -2.52
C TRP A 236 -41.34 -3.18 -2.12
N VAL A 237 -41.13 -2.88 -0.84
CA VAL A 237 -41.05 -1.50 -0.37
C VAL A 237 -39.81 -0.82 -0.95
N SER A 238 -38.66 -1.50 -0.96
CA SER A 238 -37.42 -1.01 -1.58
C SER A 238 -37.61 -0.75 -3.07
N ALA A 239 -38.25 -1.67 -3.79
CA ALA A 239 -38.56 -1.49 -5.21
C ALA A 239 -39.47 -0.28 -5.48
N LEU A 240 -40.42 0.04 -4.59
CA LEU A 240 -41.22 1.25 -4.71
C LEU A 240 -40.37 2.51 -4.44
N GLN A 241 -39.59 2.50 -3.36
CA GLN A 241 -38.77 3.64 -2.94
C GLN A 241 -37.67 4.00 -3.94
N GLU A 242 -36.95 3.01 -4.46
CA GLU A 242 -35.90 3.16 -5.46
C GLU A 242 -36.42 3.81 -6.76
N ASN A 243 -37.73 3.70 -7.02
CA ASN A 243 -38.35 4.04 -8.29
C ASN A 243 -39.50 5.04 -8.12
N THR A 244 -39.46 5.87 -7.06
CA THR A 244 -40.42 6.96 -6.86
C THR A 244 -39.76 8.30 -7.13
N GLU A 245 -40.21 9.02 -8.17
CA GLU A 245 -39.74 10.36 -8.51
C GLU A 245 -40.89 11.35 -8.34
N ASN A 246 -40.66 12.43 -7.58
CA ASN A 246 -41.68 13.44 -7.28
C ASN A 246 -43.01 12.88 -6.72
N GLY A 247 -42.94 11.75 -6.01
CA GLY A 247 -44.10 11.09 -5.41
C GLY A 247 -44.88 10.15 -6.34
N GLU A 248 -44.45 9.99 -7.60
CA GLU A 248 -45.02 9.04 -8.56
C GLU A 248 -44.02 7.91 -8.84
N PHE A 249 -44.53 6.70 -9.06
CA PHE A 249 -43.66 5.59 -9.44
C PHE A 249 -43.25 5.73 -10.91
N VAL A 250 -41.94 5.77 -11.13
CA VAL A 250 -41.32 5.82 -12.44
C VAL A 250 -40.49 4.56 -12.60
N LYS A 251 -40.92 3.68 -13.51
CA LYS A 251 -40.15 2.49 -13.84
C LYS A 251 -38.80 2.92 -14.46
N PRO A 252 -37.66 2.43 -13.93
CA PRO A 252 -36.34 2.79 -14.43
C PRO A 252 -36.08 2.11 -15.78
N ILE A 253 -35.32 2.79 -16.63
CA ILE A 253 -34.87 2.30 -17.94
C ILE A 253 -33.35 2.50 -17.99
N PRO A 254 -32.53 1.43 -17.91
CA PRO A 254 -32.92 0.01 -17.76
C PRO A 254 -33.48 -0.32 -16.36
N LEU A 255 -34.13 -1.49 -16.25
CA LEU A 255 -34.54 -2.03 -14.96
C LEU A 255 -33.32 -2.31 -14.07
N ALA A 256 -33.40 -1.90 -12.81
CA ALA A 256 -32.34 -2.10 -11.84
C ALA A 256 -32.92 -2.36 -10.43
N GLY A 257 -32.03 -2.68 -9.50
CA GLY A 257 -32.34 -2.77 -8.07
C GLY A 257 -33.35 -3.85 -7.71
N SER A 258 -34.13 -3.57 -6.67
CA SER A 258 -35.12 -4.49 -6.11
C SER A 258 -36.25 -4.79 -7.10
N LEU A 259 -36.57 -3.84 -7.97
CA LEU A 259 -37.61 -4.02 -8.99
C LEU A 259 -37.19 -5.04 -10.05
N TYR A 260 -35.93 -4.98 -10.50
CA TYR A 260 -35.37 -5.99 -11.40
C TYR A 260 -35.47 -7.39 -10.79
N VAL A 261 -35.05 -7.54 -9.52
CA VAL A 261 -35.11 -8.83 -8.82
C VAL A 261 -36.53 -9.39 -8.80
N LEU A 262 -37.52 -8.57 -8.43
CA LEU A 262 -38.92 -8.98 -8.38
C LEU A 262 -39.47 -9.37 -9.75
N GLN A 263 -39.17 -8.58 -10.78
CA GLN A 263 -39.61 -8.86 -12.13
C GLN A 263 -39.04 -10.18 -12.64
N GLN A 264 -37.73 -10.40 -12.51
CA GLN A 264 -37.08 -11.60 -13.02
C GLN A 264 -37.46 -12.85 -12.24
N TYR A 265 -37.54 -12.73 -10.92
CA TYR A 265 -37.88 -13.87 -10.06
C TYR A 265 -39.32 -14.36 -10.31
N PHE A 266 -40.29 -13.45 -10.33
CA PHE A 266 -41.70 -13.79 -10.46
C PHE A 266 -42.22 -13.79 -11.90
N GLY A 267 -41.48 -13.24 -12.86
CA GLY A 267 -41.92 -13.12 -14.25
C GLY A 267 -43.02 -12.08 -14.47
N LEU A 268 -42.99 -10.98 -13.71
CA LEU A 268 -44.01 -9.95 -13.79
C LEU A 268 -43.94 -9.19 -15.13
N THR A 269 -45.08 -9.00 -15.77
CA THR A 269 -45.16 -8.15 -16.97
C THR A 269 -45.06 -6.68 -16.60
N ASP A 270 -44.69 -5.84 -17.58
CA ASP A 270 -44.66 -4.39 -17.38
C ASP A 270 -46.03 -3.81 -16.98
N GLU A 271 -47.11 -4.38 -17.50
CA GLU A 271 -48.48 -4.00 -17.11
C GLU A 271 -48.76 -4.35 -15.64
N GLN A 272 -48.32 -5.53 -15.17
CA GLN A 272 -48.48 -5.96 -13.78
C GLN A 272 -47.66 -5.09 -12.83
N ILE A 273 -46.40 -4.81 -13.17
CA ILE A 273 -45.52 -3.92 -12.38
C ILE A 273 -46.16 -2.54 -12.24
N ASN A 274 -46.53 -1.92 -13.37
CA ASN A 274 -47.15 -0.61 -13.36
C ASN A 274 -48.45 -0.62 -12.55
N SER A 275 -49.25 -1.68 -12.64
CA SER A 275 -50.51 -1.79 -11.88
C SER A 275 -50.28 -1.96 -10.38
N ILE A 276 -49.28 -2.72 -9.94
CA ILE A 276 -48.95 -2.86 -8.51
C ILE A 276 -48.43 -1.53 -7.96
N PHE A 277 -47.38 -0.97 -8.57
CA PHE A 277 -46.65 0.16 -8.01
C PHE A 277 -47.29 1.54 -8.27
N ASN A 278 -48.24 1.66 -9.20
CA ASN A 278 -49.12 2.84 -9.30
C ASN A 278 -50.52 2.62 -8.69
N GLY A 279 -50.83 1.39 -8.25
CA GLY A 279 -52.15 1.03 -7.70
C GLY A 279 -52.20 1.03 -6.18
N ASN A 280 -53.04 0.15 -5.62
CA ASN A 280 -53.30 0.10 -4.18
C ASN A 280 -52.07 -0.19 -3.31
N PHE A 281 -51.03 -0.86 -3.81
CA PHE A 281 -49.81 -1.08 -3.02
C PHE A 281 -49.13 0.23 -2.65
N LYS A 282 -49.02 1.17 -3.60
CA LYS A 282 -48.52 2.52 -3.35
C LYS A 282 -49.42 3.29 -2.39
N ILE A 283 -50.75 3.21 -2.58
CA ILE A 283 -51.71 3.88 -1.68
C ILE A 283 -51.55 3.37 -0.25
N ILE A 284 -51.38 2.05 -0.05
CA ILE A 284 -51.12 1.44 1.26
C ILE A 284 -49.81 1.98 1.84
N TYR A 285 -48.73 2.03 1.04
CA TYR A 285 -47.45 2.58 1.44
C TYR A 285 -47.54 4.06 1.84
N ASP A 286 -48.13 4.92 1.01
CA ASP A 286 -48.33 6.35 1.27
C ASP A 286 -49.19 6.57 2.53
N THR A 287 -50.24 5.76 2.71
CA THR A 287 -51.09 5.79 3.91
C THR A 287 -50.29 5.41 5.15
N ASN A 288 -49.43 4.40 5.06
CA ASN A 288 -48.55 4.01 6.15
C ASN A 288 -47.54 5.11 6.49
N LEU A 289 -47.00 5.83 5.49
CA LEU A 289 -46.12 6.99 5.74
C LEU A 289 -46.83 8.10 6.53
N LEU A 290 -48.12 8.36 6.25
CA LEU A 290 -48.91 9.31 7.05
C LEU A 290 -49.15 8.84 8.49
N ILE A 291 -49.33 7.53 8.70
CA ILE A 291 -49.44 6.96 10.06
C ILE A 291 -48.12 7.14 10.82
N LEU A 292 -46.99 6.87 10.16
CA LEU A 292 -45.66 7.05 10.73
C LEU A 292 -45.38 8.51 11.07
N LEU A 293 -45.73 9.44 10.18
CA LEU A 293 -45.59 10.88 10.40
C LEU A 293 -46.33 11.34 11.66
N ASN A 294 -47.57 10.86 11.86
CA ASN A 294 -48.33 11.17 13.08
C ASN A 294 -47.79 10.46 14.32
N SER A 295 -47.28 9.23 14.18
CA SER A 295 -46.83 8.41 15.32
C SER A 295 -45.49 8.89 15.88
N TYR A 296 -44.59 9.35 15.02
CA TYR A 296 -43.23 9.75 15.39
C TYR A 296 -43.00 11.27 15.38
N GLY A 297 -43.99 12.07 14.98
CA GLY A 297 -43.88 13.53 15.01
C GLY A 297 -42.87 14.10 14.02
N CYS A 298 -42.71 13.47 12.85
CA CYS A 298 -41.75 13.88 11.83
C CYS A 298 -42.09 15.31 11.31
N GLU A 299 -41.14 16.24 11.41
CA GLU A 299 -41.32 17.62 10.93
C GLU A 299 -40.88 17.78 9.46
N GLY A 300 -41.69 18.45 8.64
CA GLY A 300 -41.20 19.16 7.46
C GLY A 300 -41.42 18.58 6.06
N ASN A 301 -41.99 17.40 5.84
CA ASN A 301 -42.38 16.89 4.50
C ASN A 301 -43.50 15.82 4.59
N SER A 302 -44.02 15.36 3.46
CA SER A 302 -45.05 14.29 3.35
C SER A 302 -44.59 12.90 3.81
N GLU A 303 -43.31 12.72 4.13
CA GLU A 303 -42.70 11.45 4.53
C GLU A 303 -41.79 11.65 5.77
N CYS A 304 -41.71 10.65 6.64
CA CYS A 304 -40.67 10.60 7.68
C CYS A 304 -39.32 10.28 7.02
N ASP A 305 -38.41 11.24 6.96
CA ASP A 305 -37.03 11.02 6.48
C ASP A 305 -36.40 9.83 7.23
N PRO A 306 -35.86 8.80 6.54
CA PRO A 306 -35.19 7.67 7.17
C PRO A 306 -34.14 8.08 8.21
N ALA A 307 -33.44 9.19 8.02
CA ALA A 307 -32.47 9.64 9.01
C ALA A 307 -33.10 10.29 10.25
N TYR A 308 -34.31 10.84 10.14
CA TYR A 308 -35.06 11.29 11.32
C TYR A 308 -35.49 10.08 12.16
N LEU A 309 -35.94 8.99 11.53
CA LEU A 309 -36.21 7.73 12.21
C LEU A 309 -34.94 7.18 12.88
N GLY A 310 -33.80 7.24 12.18
CA GLY A 310 -32.50 6.89 12.76
C GLY A 310 -32.11 7.76 13.96
N ALA A 311 -32.35 9.07 13.89
CA ALA A 311 -32.11 10.01 14.98
C ALA A 311 -33.00 9.71 16.20
N LEU A 312 -34.28 9.43 15.99
CA LEU A 312 -35.21 9.01 17.04
C LEU A 312 -34.78 7.69 17.68
N GLN A 313 -34.34 6.73 16.87
CA GLN A 313 -33.82 5.47 17.38
C GLN A 313 -32.56 5.69 18.22
N TRP A 314 -31.57 6.43 17.71
CA TRP A 314 -30.32 6.68 18.42
C TRP A 314 -30.54 7.44 19.74
N SER A 315 -31.31 8.53 19.70
CA SER A 315 -31.49 9.45 20.85
C SER A 315 -32.55 8.99 21.86
N GLN A 316 -33.53 8.18 21.46
CA GLN A 316 -34.69 7.83 22.30
C GLN A 316 -35.08 6.35 22.27
N SER A 317 -34.44 5.52 21.43
CA SER A 317 -34.81 4.11 21.23
C SER A 317 -36.27 3.90 20.77
N LEU A 318 -36.86 4.91 20.12
CA LEU A 318 -38.32 4.98 19.95
C LEU A 318 -38.84 4.01 18.88
N VAL A 319 -38.17 3.88 17.73
CA VAL A 319 -38.70 3.19 16.56
C VAL A 319 -38.84 1.68 16.80
N THR A 320 -37.87 1.05 17.47
CA THR A 320 -37.95 -0.38 17.81
C THR A 320 -38.85 -0.64 19.01
N ASN A 321 -38.95 0.32 19.93
CA ASN A 321 -39.73 0.17 21.15
C ASN A 321 -41.24 0.40 20.93
N GLU A 322 -41.58 1.32 20.03
CA GLU A 322 -42.96 1.70 19.68
C GLU A 322 -43.19 1.58 18.16
N PRO A 323 -43.11 0.37 17.59
CA PRO A 323 -43.26 0.18 16.14
C PRO A 323 -44.68 0.57 15.66
N PRO A 324 -44.83 0.94 14.38
CA PRO A 324 -46.08 1.47 13.85
C PRO A 324 -47.26 0.51 13.97
N ALA A 325 -48.47 1.08 13.88
CA ALA A 325 -49.73 0.35 13.79
C ALA A 325 -49.99 -0.63 14.96
N GLY A 326 -49.46 -0.33 16.16
CA GLY A 326 -49.73 -1.09 17.38
C GLY A 326 -49.04 -2.46 17.43
N LYS A 327 -47.96 -2.66 16.67
CA LYS A 327 -47.13 -3.86 16.76
C LYS A 327 -46.46 -3.95 18.14
N PRO A 328 -46.15 -5.17 18.64
CA PRO A 328 -45.46 -5.33 19.90
C PRO A 328 -44.05 -4.75 19.83
N SER A 329 -43.60 -4.12 20.93
CA SER A 329 -42.23 -3.63 21.10
C SER A 329 -41.22 -4.72 20.75
N GLN A 330 -40.21 -4.33 19.98
CA GLN A 330 -39.05 -5.17 19.68
C GLN A 330 -37.92 -4.95 20.68
N GLY A 331 -38.08 -4.04 21.65
CA GLY A 331 -37.02 -3.67 22.60
C GLY A 331 -36.43 -2.28 22.31
N LEU A 332 -35.46 -1.89 23.15
CA LEU A 332 -34.83 -0.55 23.09
C LEU A 332 -33.71 -0.43 22.04
N SER A 333 -33.34 -1.50 21.36
CA SER A 333 -32.22 -1.49 20.43
C SER A 333 -32.53 -2.25 19.16
N ILE A 334 -32.00 -1.76 18.04
CA ILE A 334 -32.07 -2.41 16.73
C ILE A 334 -31.45 -3.81 16.74
N VAL A 335 -30.52 -4.09 17.66
CA VAL A 335 -29.88 -5.41 17.84
C VAL A 335 -30.90 -6.53 18.04
N SER A 336 -32.09 -6.25 18.58
CA SER A 336 -33.14 -7.26 18.73
C SER A 336 -33.75 -7.73 17.41
N SER A 337 -33.65 -6.89 16.38
CA SER A 337 -34.27 -7.07 15.06
C SER A 337 -33.24 -7.26 13.94
N ASN A 338 -31.97 -6.93 14.21
CA ASN A 338 -30.86 -7.00 13.27
C ASN A 338 -29.66 -7.70 13.91
N SER A 339 -29.44 -8.95 13.52
CA SER A 339 -28.34 -9.81 13.97
C SER A 339 -26.94 -9.35 13.52
N SER A 340 -26.84 -8.42 12.57
CA SER A 340 -25.55 -7.88 12.10
C SER A 340 -24.99 -6.78 13.00
N LEU A 341 -25.76 -6.28 13.97
CA LEU A 341 -25.34 -5.27 14.94
C LEU A 341 -25.21 -5.87 16.34
N TYR A 342 -24.20 -5.42 17.09
CA TYR A 342 -23.88 -5.91 18.43
C TYR A 342 -23.77 -4.76 19.43
N GLY A 343 -23.90 -5.06 20.73
CA GLY A 343 -23.62 -4.09 21.78
C GLY A 343 -24.69 -3.00 21.94
N TYR A 344 -24.25 -1.74 21.94
CA TYR A 344 -25.08 -0.57 22.24
C TYR A 344 -25.06 0.44 21.08
N PRO A 345 -25.71 0.16 19.94
CA PRO A 345 -25.68 1.07 18.80
C PRO A 345 -26.40 2.39 19.05
N GLU A 346 -27.43 2.44 19.92
CA GLU A 346 -28.11 3.67 20.32
C GLU A 346 -27.52 4.27 21.61
N ILE A 347 -27.31 5.58 21.65
CA ILE A 347 -26.79 6.24 22.86
C ILE A 347 -27.79 6.17 24.02
N ASN A 348 -29.09 6.21 23.73
CA ASN A 348 -30.12 6.06 24.76
C ASN A 348 -30.14 4.65 25.36
N TYR A 349 -29.99 3.63 24.51
CA TYR A 349 -29.85 2.26 24.98
C TYR A 349 -28.57 2.09 25.81
N PHE A 350 -27.44 2.66 25.37
CA PHE A 350 -26.20 2.68 26.13
C PHE A 350 -26.37 3.31 27.52
N ILE A 351 -26.99 4.50 27.63
CA ILE A 351 -27.19 5.20 28.89
C ILE A 351 -28.10 4.39 29.83
N SER A 352 -29.17 3.79 29.31
CA SER A 352 -30.18 3.07 30.09
C SER A 352 -29.75 1.65 30.50
N ALA A 353 -28.98 0.96 29.65
CA ALA A 353 -28.53 -0.41 29.89
C ALA A 353 -27.23 -0.50 30.68
N THR A 354 -26.52 0.61 30.91
CA THR A 354 -25.24 0.65 31.63
C THR A 354 -25.30 1.51 32.89
N SER A 355 -24.21 1.54 33.66
CA SER A 355 -24.09 2.40 34.85
C SER A 355 -24.01 3.91 34.53
N ILE A 356 -23.87 4.28 33.25
CA ILE A 356 -23.70 5.67 32.81
C ILE A 356 -24.89 6.55 33.19
N GLY A 357 -26.13 6.08 33.02
CA GLY A 357 -27.31 6.86 33.40
C GLY A 357 -27.39 7.16 34.90
N SER A 358 -26.83 6.30 35.76
CA SER A 358 -26.73 6.57 37.20
C SER A 358 -25.60 7.56 37.53
N LYS A 359 -24.52 7.54 36.74
CA LYS A 359 -23.36 8.43 36.92
C LYS A 359 -23.65 9.85 36.43
N TYR A 360 -24.43 10.00 35.36
CA TYR A 360 -24.79 11.29 34.75
C TYR A 360 -26.32 11.38 34.51
N PRO A 361 -27.13 11.53 35.57
CA PRO A 361 -28.59 11.41 35.48
C PRO A 361 -29.30 12.52 34.69
N ASN A 362 -28.62 13.63 34.40
CA ASN A 362 -29.18 14.78 33.68
C ASN A 362 -28.67 14.89 32.23
N VAL A 363 -28.02 13.85 31.71
CA VAL A 363 -27.49 13.84 30.34
C VAL A 363 -28.42 13.04 29.44
N SER A 364 -28.91 13.70 28.40
CA SER A 364 -29.73 13.10 27.34
C SER A 364 -29.40 13.75 26.02
N PHE A 365 -29.40 12.99 24.94
CA PHE A 365 -29.16 13.48 23.60
C PHE A 365 -30.49 13.64 22.85
N THR A 366 -30.51 14.57 21.91
CA THR A 366 -31.67 14.94 21.12
C THR A 366 -31.52 14.50 19.67
N VAL A 367 -32.61 14.65 18.90
CA VAL A 367 -32.57 14.47 17.45
C VAL A 367 -31.63 15.49 16.79
N GLU A 368 -31.58 16.73 17.27
CA GLU A 368 -30.67 17.77 16.75
C GLU A 368 -29.20 17.40 16.95
N ASP A 369 -28.86 16.80 18.10
CA ASP A 369 -27.51 16.32 18.38
C ASP A 369 -27.08 15.26 17.36
N TYR A 370 -27.98 14.33 16.98
CA TYR A 370 -27.70 13.31 15.96
C TYR A 370 -27.36 13.94 14.60
N PHE A 371 -28.20 14.86 14.11
CA PHE A 371 -27.96 15.51 12.81
C PHE A 371 -26.71 16.38 12.81
N SER A 372 -26.34 16.96 13.96
CA SER A 372 -25.12 17.75 14.13
C SER A 372 -23.87 16.87 14.14
N LEU A 373 -23.87 15.82 14.97
CA LEU A 373 -22.71 14.95 15.20
C LEU A 373 -22.48 13.93 14.08
N PHE A 374 -23.50 13.58 13.31
CA PHE A 374 -23.42 12.52 12.29
C PHE A 374 -23.83 13.02 10.91
N TYR A 375 -23.42 14.24 10.58
CA TYR A 375 -23.62 14.83 9.27
C TYR A 375 -22.64 14.26 8.24
N TYR A 376 -23.16 13.86 7.08
CA TYR A 376 -22.41 13.40 5.91
C TYR A 376 -23.22 13.65 4.65
N ASP A 377 -22.61 13.48 3.46
CA ASP A 377 -23.35 13.58 2.21
C ASP A 377 -24.17 12.30 1.99
N ARG A 378 -25.49 12.37 2.13
CA ARG A 378 -26.37 11.20 2.00
C ARG A 378 -26.54 10.70 0.57
N VAL A 379 -26.21 11.53 -0.43
CA VAL A 379 -26.33 11.14 -1.84
C VAL A 379 -25.11 10.32 -2.24
N THR A 380 -23.91 10.79 -1.90
CA THR A 380 -22.67 10.09 -2.26
C THR A 380 -22.23 9.09 -1.19
N GLY A 381 -22.69 9.27 0.05
CA GLY A 381 -22.20 8.57 1.24
C GLY A 381 -20.89 9.16 1.81
N TRP A 382 -20.27 10.11 1.12
CA TRP A 382 -18.95 10.63 1.50
C TRP A 382 -19.00 11.52 2.74
N PRO A 383 -17.87 11.66 3.46
CA PRO A 383 -17.73 12.68 4.49
C PRO A 383 -18.09 14.04 3.89
N LYS A 384 -18.72 14.89 4.69
CA LYS A 384 -19.06 16.25 4.28
C LYS A 384 -18.80 17.20 5.43
N TRP A 385 -18.18 18.32 5.12
CA TRP A 385 -17.81 19.28 6.13
C TRP A 385 -19.05 19.82 6.89
N SER A 386 -18.93 19.77 8.21
CA SER A 386 -19.78 20.44 9.19
C SER A 386 -18.88 20.77 10.38
N ASN A 387 -19.20 21.83 11.13
CA ASN A 387 -18.39 22.27 12.27
C ASN A 387 -18.28 21.22 13.40
N TYR A 388 -19.20 20.24 13.45
CA TYR A 388 -19.39 19.38 14.63
C TYR A 388 -19.46 17.88 14.30
N THR A 389 -19.35 17.50 13.03
CA THR A 389 -19.56 16.09 12.65
C THR A 389 -18.39 15.21 13.11
N LEU A 390 -18.71 14.05 13.68
CA LEU A 390 -17.78 12.97 13.96
C LEU A 390 -17.59 12.06 12.73
N LEU A 391 -18.42 12.20 11.69
CA LEU A 391 -18.23 11.51 10.40
C LEU A 391 -17.25 12.26 9.50
N ASP A 392 -16.10 12.59 10.06
CA ASP A 392 -14.96 13.21 9.38
C ASP A 392 -13.68 12.80 10.10
N VAL A 393 -12.65 12.39 9.36
CA VAL A 393 -11.39 11.89 9.93
C VAL A 393 -10.72 12.98 10.77
N GLY A 394 -10.73 14.23 10.31
CA GLY A 394 -10.11 15.36 11.02
C GLY A 394 -10.78 15.60 12.38
N HIS A 395 -12.11 15.72 12.39
CA HIS A 395 -12.88 15.93 13.62
C HIS A 395 -12.84 14.72 14.55
N MET A 396 -12.91 13.49 14.03
CA MET A 396 -12.76 12.28 14.86
C MET A 396 -11.38 12.24 15.52
N ASN A 397 -10.32 12.62 14.79
CA ASN A 397 -8.97 12.67 15.36
C ASN A 397 -8.88 13.70 16.49
N HIS A 398 -9.39 14.91 16.27
CA HIS A 398 -9.43 15.96 17.28
C HIS A 398 -10.27 15.57 18.51
N PHE A 399 -11.44 14.94 18.31
CA PHE A 399 -12.27 14.39 19.38
C PHE A 399 -11.49 13.39 20.24
N TRP A 400 -10.76 12.49 19.58
CA TRP A 400 -10.03 11.41 20.24
C TRP A 400 -8.82 11.93 21.03
N GLU A 401 -8.07 12.88 20.47
CA GLU A 401 -6.95 13.54 21.14
C GLU A 401 -7.39 14.27 22.42
N LEU A 402 -8.47 15.06 22.34
CA LEU A 402 -9.02 15.75 23.51
C LEU A 402 -9.57 14.78 24.56
N GLY A 403 -10.21 13.69 24.13
CA GLY A 403 -10.77 12.67 24.99
C GLY A 403 -9.70 11.96 25.82
N GLN A 404 -8.61 11.55 25.18
CA GLN A 404 -7.45 10.96 25.86
C GLN A 404 -6.78 11.93 26.83
N ALA A 405 -6.68 13.22 26.47
CA ALA A 405 -6.15 14.25 27.35
C ALA A 405 -7.11 14.61 28.51
N GLY A 406 -8.34 14.08 28.51
CA GLY A 406 -9.37 14.38 29.50
C GLY A 406 -9.95 15.79 29.41
N ASN A 407 -9.81 16.46 28.26
CA ASN A 407 -10.22 17.85 28.06
C ASN A 407 -11.69 17.96 27.60
N PHE A 408 -12.61 17.47 28.42
CA PHE A 408 -14.04 17.38 28.09
C PHE A 408 -14.76 18.73 27.97
N ASN A 409 -14.21 19.80 28.56
CA ASN A 409 -14.75 21.16 28.35
C ASN A 409 -14.52 21.63 26.92
N GLN A 410 -13.33 21.33 26.37
CA GLN A 410 -13.00 21.66 24.99
C GLN A 410 -13.82 20.83 24.01
N ILE A 411 -14.01 19.53 24.29
CA ILE A 411 -14.92 18.69 23.48
C ILE A 411 -16.34 19.27 23.48
N ALA A 412 -16.87 19.66 24.64
CA ALA A 412 -18.21 20.23 24.71
C ALA A 412 -18.34 21.54 23.90
N HIS A 413 -17.29 22.36 23.91
CA HIS A 413 -17.23 23.57 23.09
C HIS A 413 -17.14 23.25 21.58
N ASP A 414 -16.16 22.43 21.19
CA ASP A 414 -15.81 22.18 19.78
C ASP A 414 -16.87 21.37 19.04
N PHE A 415 -17.64 20.53 19.75
CA PHE A 415 -18.71 19.70 19.19
C PHE A 415 -20.12 20.20 19.58
N ASN A 416 -20.21 21.43 20.10
CA ASN A 416 -21.47 22.09 20.47
C ASN A 416 -22.38 21.26 21.41
N LEU A 417 -21.80 20.65 22.44
CA LEU A 417 -22.52 19.85 23.43
C LEU A 417 -22.92 20.70 24.64
N ALA A 418 -24.06 20.38 25.26
CA ALA A 418 -24.63 21.17 26.34
C ALA A 418 -23.75 21.31 27.60
N SER A 419 -22.86 20.34 27.87
CA SER A 419 -21.92 20.40 29.01
C SER A 419 -20.76 19.41 28.86
N ALA A 420 -19.74 19.57 29.72
CA ALA A 420 -18.65 18.60 29.82
C ALA A 420 -19.12 17.17 30.19
N ASP A 421 -20.24 17.03 30.89
CA ASP A 421 -20.82 15.71 31.17
C ASP A 421 -21.41 15.08 29.90
N HIS A 422 -21.97 15.87 28.98
CA HIS A 422 -22.39 15.35 27.66
C HIS A 422 -21.17 14.88 26.86
N ALA A 423 -20.07 15.64 26.88
CA ALA A 423 -18.81 15.21 26.26
C ALA A 423 -18.27 13.90 26.85
N ARG A 424 -18.37 13.70 28.18
CA ARG A 424 -17.97 12.44 28.84
C ARG A 424 -18.85 11.27 28.42
N VAL A 425 -20.17 11.46 28.37
CA VAL A 425 -21.10 10.41 27.95
C VAL A 425 -20.89 10.07 26.47
N LEU A 426 -20.68 11.06 25.59
CA LEU A 426 -20.37 10.83 24.18
C LEU A 426 -19.06 10.06 24.02
N TRP A 427 -18.01 10.45 24.75
CA TRP A 427 -16.74 9.73 24.78
C TRP A 427 -16.90 8.28 25.23
N ASP A 428 -17.59 8.04 26.35
CA ASP A 428 -17.84 6.70 26.88
C ASP A 428 -18.69 5.86 25.89
N TYR A 429 -19.67 6.48 25.23
CA TYR A 429 -20.49 5.85 24.19
C TYR A 429 -19.67 5.45 22.96
N ILE A 430 -18.85 6.34 22.40
CA ILE A 430 -18.01 6.04 21.22
C ILE A 430 -17.02 4.90 21.54
N ASN A 431 -16.43 4.90 22.74
CA ASN A 431 -15.57 3.80 23.19
C ASN A 431 -16.35 2.49 23.38
N ALA A 432 -17.57 2.55 23.92
CA ALA A 432 -18.44 1.38 24.05
C ALA A 432 -18.89 0.85 22.69
N LEU A 433 -19.21 1.72 21.74
CA LEU A 433 -19.55 1.36 20.37
C LEU A 433 -18.38 0.63 19.72
N PHE A 434 -17.18 1.19 19.81
CA PHE A 434 -15.98 0.50 19.32
C PHE A 434 -15.80 -0.85 20.00
N SER A 435 -15.91 -0.94 21.33
CA SER A 435 -15.62 -2.17 22.10
C SER A 435 -16.69 -3.27 21.94
N TYR A 436 -17.97 -2.92 21.90
CA TYR A 436 -19.06 -3.90 21.91
C TYR A 436 -19.70 -4.10 20.54
N THR A 437 -19.72 -3.07 19.70
CA THR A 437 -20.24 -3.16 18.33
C THR A 437 -19.10 -3.48 17.36
N GLY A 438 -18.01 -2.74 17.43
CA GLY A 438 -16.83 -2.94 16.59
C GLY A 438 -16.07 -4.22 16.93
N LEU A 439 -15.63 -4.39 18.19
CA LEU A 439 -14.86 -5.57 18.63
C LEU A 439 -15.74 -6.74 19.08
N GLN A 440 -17.07 -6.61 19.02
CA GLN A 440 -18.03 -7.65 19.42
C GLN A 440 -17.82 -8.18 20.85
N GLY A 441 -17.42 -7.30 21.77
CA GLY A 441 -17.19 -7.65 23.18
C GLY A 441 -15.88 -8.40 23.44
N CYS A 442 -15.04 -8.59 22.42
CA CYS A 442 -13.68 -9.08 22.60
C CYS A 442 -12.80 -7.95 23.17
N ILE A 443 -12.01 -8.28 24.19
CA ILE A 443 -11.02 -7.37 24.78
C ILE A 443 -9.69 -7.65 24.11
N ASP A 444 -9.07 -6.58 23.61
CA ASP A 444 -7.77 -6.67 22.98
C ASP A 444 -6.66 -6.95 24.02
N GLN A 445 -6.08 -8.15 24.01
CA GLN A 445 -4.92 -8.47 24.82
C GLN A 445 -3.65 -8.12 24.02
N ASN A 446 -3.17 -6.88 24.22
CA ASN A 446 -1.95 -6.35 23.61
C ASN A 446 -1.90 -6.37 22.07
N ILE A 447 -3.00 -6.02 21.38
CA ILE A 447 -3.19 -5.77 19.94
C ILE A 447 -2.81 -6.92 18.99
N TYR A 448 -1.72 -7.65 19.21
CA TYR A 448 -1.35 -8.82 18.44
C TYR A 448 -0.84 -9.94 19.34
N ASN A 449 -1.31 -11.16 19.09
CA ASN A 449 -0.70 -12.34 19.68
C ASN A 449 0.66 -12.67 19.02
N LYS A 450 1.32 -13.74 19.48
CA LYS A 450 2.58 -14.23 18.90
C LYS A 450 2.51 -14.55 17.39
N ASP A 451 1.31 -14.83 16.88
CA ASP A 451 1.00 -15.15 15.49
C ASP A 451 0.48 -13.92 14.73
N ASN A 452 0.79 -12.70 15.22
CA ASN A 452 0.42 -11.43 14.61
C ASN A 452 -1.09 -11.25 14.34
N ARG A 453 -1.95 -11.95 15.09
CA ARG A 453 -3.42 -11.84 15.02
C ARG A 453 -3.94 -10.91 16.09
N GLY A 454 -4.93 -10.11 15.74
CA GLY A 454 -5.44 -8.99 16.53
C GLY A 454 -6.72 -8.46 15.93
N ILE A 455 -7.68 -8.01 16.75
CA ILE A 455 -9.09 -7.78 16.33
C ILE A 455 -9.22 -6.78 15.16
N ALA A 456 -8.27 -5.86 14.99
CA ALA A 456 -8.17 -5.02 13.80
C ALA A 456 -8.09 -5.83 12.49
N SER A 457 -7.39 -6.97 12.50
CA SER A 457 -7.36 -7.97 11.43
C SER A 457 -8.76 -8.52 11.16
N GLU A 458 -9.44 -9.02 12.19
CA GLU A 458 -10.76 -9.63 12.06
C GLU A 458 -11.83 -8.63 11.59
N ILE A 459 -11.82 -7.39 12.08
CA ILE A 459 -12.69 -6.30 11.58
C ILE A 459 -12.44 -6.06 10.09
N SER A 460 -11.17 -5.91 9.72
CA SER A 460 -10.78 -5.63 8.34
C SER A 460 -11.21 -6.77 7.41
N LEU A 461 -10.99 -8.03 7.82
CA LEU A 461 -11.42 -9.22 7.08
C LEU A 461 -12.94 -9.34 6.98
N GLY A 462 -13.67 -8.97 8.04
CA GLY A 462 -15.12 -8.87 7.99
C GLY A 462 -15.58 -7.92 6.89
N ASN A 463 -15.06 -6.69 6.90
CA ASN A 463 -15.44 -5.65 5.94
C ASN A 463 -15.06 -5.98 4.49
N ILE A 464 -13.78 -6.27 4.24
CA ILE A 464 -13.30 -6.49 2.86
C ILE A 464 -13.71 -7.87 2.34
N GLY A 465 -13.79 -8.86 3.23
CA GLY A 465 -14.17 -10.23 2.90
C GLY A 465 -15.62 -10.35 2.52
N SER A 466 -16.53 -9.70 3.25
CA SER A 466 -17.96 -9.81 2.95
C SER A 466 -18.28 -9.16 1.61
N GLN A 467 -17.68 -8.01 1.33
CA GLN A 467 -17.76 -7.36 0.03
C GLN A 467 -17.14 -8.20 -1.08
N GLY A 468 -15.98 -8.82 -0.83
CA GLY A 468 -15.32 -9.71 -1.79
C GLY A 468 -16.17 -10.93 -2.17
N ILE A 469 -16.76 -11.61 -1.18
CA ILE A 469 -17.66 -12.75 -1.40
C ILE A 469 -18.94 -12.30 -2.13
N TYR A 470 -19.52 -11.16 -1.73
CA TYR A 470 -20.67 -10.60 -2.42
C TYR A 470 -20.36 -10.29 -3.89
N GLN A 471 -19.21 -9.66 -4.18
CA GLN A 471 -18.76 -9.37 -5.54
C GLN A 471 -18.57 -10.65 -6.36
N ILE A 472 -17.94 -11.69 -5.79
CA ILE A 472 -17.82 -13.00 -6.46
C ILE A 472 -19.18 -13.57 -6.82
N TRP A 473 -20.12 -13.60 -5.86
CA TRP A 473 -21.45 -14.14 -6.09
C TRP A 473 -22.21 -13.36 -7.16
N MET A 474 -22.14 -12.02 -7.12
CA MET A 474 -22.77 -11.15 -8.12
C MET A 474 -22.14 -11.31 -9.50
N SER A 475 -20.81 -11.43 -9.61
CA SER A 475 -20.14 -11.70 -10.89
C SER A 475 -20.50 -13.06 -11.47
N LEU A 476 -20.71 -14.07 -10.62
CA LEU A 476 -21.24 -15.37 -11.06
C LEU A 476 -22.69 -15.24 -11.55
N ALA A 477 -23.53 -14.51 -10.82
CA ALA A 477 -24.92 -14.27 -11.22
C ALA A 477 -25.03 -13.52 -12.55
N ASP A 478 -24.16 -12.55 -12.78
CA ASP A 478 -24.13 -11.77 -14.02
C ASP A 478 -23.61 -12.61 -15.20
N ALA A 479 -22.50 -13.34 -15.03
CA ALA A 479 -21.83 -14.02 -16.14
C ALA A 479 -22.37 -15.41 -16.47
N LEU A 480 -22.83 -16.18 -15.48
CA LEU A 480 -23.18 -17.59 -15.65
C LEU A 480 -24.42 -17.82 -16.53
N PRO A 481 -25.58 -17.22 -16.24
CA PRO A 481 -26.79 -17.46 -17.03
C PRO A 481 -26.58 -17.04 -18.49
N ILE A 482 -25.99 -15.86 -18.71
CA ILE A 482 -25.80 -15.32 -20.06
C ILE A 482 -24.83 -16.16 -20.89
N THR A 483 -23.75 -16.67 -20.28
CA THR A 483 -22.77 -17.54 -20.96
C THR A 483 -23.43 -18.85 -21.38
N ILE A 484 -24.15 -19.50 -20.47
CA ILE A 484 -24.81 -20.79 -20.74
C ILE A 484 -25.91 -20.62 -21.79
N SER A 485 -26.78 -19.61 -21.65
CA SER A 485 -27.83 -19.35 -22.62
C SER A 485 -27.27 -19.00 -23.99
N SER A 486 -26.22 -18.18 -24.08
CA SER A 486 -25.61 -17.81 -25.36
C SER A 486 -25.06 -19.02 -26.11
N ILE A 487 -24.29 -19.88 -25.43
CA ILE A 487 -23.76 -21.12 -26.02
C ILE A 487 -24.92 -22.05 -26.44
N TYR A 488 -25.90 -22.27 -25.55
CA TYR A 488 -27.01 -23.17 -25.83
C TYR A 488 -27.85 -22.70 -27.02
N ASN A 489 -28.19 -21.40 -27.08
CA ASN A 489 -28.97 -20.81 -28.16
C ASN A 489 -28.24 -20.95 -29.50
N TYR A 490 -26.94 -20.61 -29.53
CA TYR A 490 -26.11 -20.76 -30.72
C TYR A 490 -26.10 -22.21 -31.24
N LEU A 491 -25.80 -23.17 -30.36
CA LEU A 491 -25.73 -24.58 -30.73
C LEU A 491 -27.07 -25.14 -31.22
N ARG A 492 -28.17 -24.74 -30.57
CA ARG A 492 -29.52 -25.16 -30.94
C ARG A 492 -29.94 -24.62 -32.30
N LEU A 493 -29.75 -23.33 -32.53
CA LEU A 493 -30.16 -22.68 -33.78
C LEU A 493 -29.37 -23.21 -34.96
N GLU A 494 -28.04 -23.12 -34.90
CA GLU A 494 -27.21 -23.39 -36.07
C GLU A 494 -27.10 -24.88 -36.37
N PHE A 495 -26.97 -25.73 -35.34
CA PHE A 495 -26.64 -27.15 -35.57
C PHE A 495 -27.82 -28.11 -35.42
N GLN A 496 -28.80 -27.82 -34.58
CA GLN A 496 -29.94 -28.72 -34.38
C GLN A 496 -31.14 -28.32 -35.25
N LEU A 497 -31.42 -27.01 -35.34
CA LEU A 497 -32.54 -26.48 -36.13
C LEU A 497 -32.13 -26.02 -37.53
N ASN A 498 -30.82 -25.99 -37.83
CA ASN A 498 -30.25 -25.56 -39.11
C ASN A 498 -30.72 -24.16 -39.52
N GLN A 499 -30.83 -23.27 -38.53
CA GLN A 499 -31.18 -21.86 -38.67
C GLN A 499 -29.91 -21.01 -38.59
N THR A 500 -29.65 -20.21 -39.62
CA THR A 500 -28.53 -19.27 -39.62
C THR A 500 -28.98 -17.90 -39.14
N CYS A 501 -28.04 -17.09 -38.64
CA CYS A 501 -28.32 -15.69 -38.29
C CYS A 501 -28.98 -14.96 -39.46
N GLU A 502 -28.37 -15.02 -40.65
CA GLU A 502 -28.91 -14.36 -41.84
C GLU A 502 -30.31 -14.86 -42.18
N GLY A 503 -30.58 -16.16 -42.03
CA GLY A 503 -31.90 -16.75 -42.30
C GLY A 503 -32.99 -16.18 -41.39
N ILE A 504 -32.76 -16.13 -40.07
CA ILE A 504 -33.75 -15.64 -39.11
C ILE A 504 -33.93 -14.11 -39.22
N VAL A 505 -32.83 -13.38 -39.41
CA VAL A 505 -32.88 -11.92 -39.56
C VAL A 505 -33.61 -11.55 -40.85
N GLU A 506 -33.31 -12.19 -41.99
CA GLU A 506 -34.00 -11.91 -43.26
C GLU A 506 -35.47 -12.34 -43.25
N GLU A 507 -35.83 -13.38 -42.49
CA GLU A 507 -37.23 -13.77 -42.29
C GLU A 507 -38.03 -12.70 -41.54
N SER A 508 -37.40 -12.04 -40.56
CA SER A 508 -38.05 -11.01 -39.73
C SER A 508 -37.95 -9.60 -40.34
N LEU A 509 -36.80 -9.28 -40.93
CA LEU A 509 -36.40 -7.98 -41.46
C LEU A 509 -35.69 -8.15 -42.82
N PRO A 510 -36.41 -8.07 -43.94
CA PRO A 510 -35.83 -8.24 -45.27
C PRO A 510 -34.73 -7.21 -45.59
N ASN A 511 -33.63 -7.66 -46.19
CA ASN A 511 -32.40 -6.91 -46.50
C ASN A 511 -31.54 -6.50 -45.28
N SER A 512 -31.82 -7.03 -44.09
CA SER A 512 -31.07 -6.72 -42.86
C SER A 512 -30.05 -7.80 -42.47
N GLY A 513 -29.80 -8.80 -43.31
CA GLY A 513 -28.82 -9.87 -43.05
C GLY A 513 -27.37 -9.38 -42.86
N TYR A 514 -27.06 -8.13 -43.22
CA TYR A 514 -25.75 -7.52 -42.95
C TYR A 514 -25.39 -7.50 -41.45
N ILE A 515 -26.39 -7.47 -40.56
CA ILE A 515 -26.20 -7.45 -39.10
C ILE A 515 -25.40 -8.67 -38.63
N CYS A 516 -25.65 -9.82 -39.26
CA CYS A 516 -24.99 -11.09 -38.96
C CYS A 516 -23.51 -11.13 -39.36
N ASN A 517 -23.02 -10.12 -40.07
CA ASN A 517 -21.62 -9.99 -40.47
C ASN A 517 -20.87 -8.92 -39.64
N ILE A 518 -21.55 -8.23 -38.72
CA ILE A 518 -20.91 -7.31 -37.77
C ILE A 518 -20.06 -8.16 -36.80
N PRO A 519 -18.76 -7.88 -36.62
CA PRO A 519 -17.87 -8.71 -35.80
C PRO A 519 -18.42 -9.04 -34.41
N ASP A 520 -19.03 -8.05 -33.73
CA ASP A 520 -19.54 -8.20 -32.36
C ASP A 520 -20.88 -8.94 -32.27
N LEU A 521 -21.59 -9.12 -33.40
CA LEU A 521 -22.92 -9.74 -33.47
C LEU A 521 -22.95 -11.02 -34.31
N LYS A 522 -21.84 -11.34 -34.97
CA LYS A 522 -21.73 -12.46 -35.88
C LYS A 522 -21.76 -13.77 -35.10
N TRP A 523 -22.78 -14.57 -35.33
CA TRP A 523 -22.87 -15.92 -34.74
C TRP A 523 -21.65 -16.75 -35.16
N GLY A 524 -20.98 -17.34 -34.18
CA GLY A 524 -19.73 -18.05 -34.41
C GLY A 524 -19.33 -18.93 -33.24
N ASN A 525 -18.26 -19.71 -33.47
CA ASN A 525 -17.78 -20.74 -32.54
C ASN A 525 -17.28 -20.21 -31.19
N ASP A 526 -16.95 -18.92 -31.08
CA ASP A 526 -16.58 -18.31 -29.80
C ASP A 526 -17.79 -18.01 -28.91
N THR A 527 -19.02 -18.01 -29.46
CA THR A 527 -20.33 -17.87 -28.77
C THR A 527 -20.53 -16.60 -27.95
N GLU A 528 -19.47 -15.83 -27.69
CA GLU A 528 -19.49 -14.54 -27.00
C GLU A 528 -20.21 -13.46 -27.82
N THR A 529 -20.25 -13.57 -29.15
CA THR A 529 -20.97 -12.68 -30.06
C THR A 529 -22.49 -12.89 -30.08
N MET A 530 -22.99 -13.96 -29.44
CA MET A 530 -24.43 -14.18 -29.22
C MET A 530 -24.94 -13.42 -27.98
N ILE A 531 -24.04 -13.01 -27.09
CA ILE A 531 -24.37 -12.32 -25.83
C ILE A 531 -25.20 -11.05 -26.06
N PRO A 532 -24.85 -10.12 -26.99
CA PRO A 532 -25.64 -8.91 -27.20
C PRO A 532 -27.08 -9.18 -27.67
N TRP A 533 -27.30 -10.26 -28.44
CA TRP A 533 -28.64 -10.68 -28.87
C TRP A 533 -29.48 -11.14 -27.68
N ILE A 534 -28.90 -11.99 -26.82
CA ILE A 534 -29.58 -12.52 -25.65
C ILE A 534 -29.82 -11.41 -24.61
N LEU A 535 -28.85 -10.53 -24.36
CA LEU A 535 -29.01 -9.41 -23.42
C LEU A 535 -30.08 -8.41 -23.88
N THR A 536 -30.16 -8.13 -25.20
CA THR A 536 -31.23 -7.29 -25.77
C THR A 536 -32.59 -7.94 -25.59
N TYR A 537 -32.70 -9.25 -25.82
CA TYR A 537 -33.92 -10.00 -25.58
C TYR A 537 -34.32 -10.02 -24.09
N TRP A 538 -33.38 -10.30 -23.19
CA TRP A 538 -33.63 -10.45 -21.75
C TRP A 538 -34.02 -9.15 -21.05
N ASN A 539 -33.41 -8.04 -21.46
CA ASN A 539 -33.59 -6.73 -20.81
C ASN A 539 -34.52 -5.80 -21.60
N GLY A 540 -34.88 -6.18 -22.82
CA GLY A 540 -35.73 -5.40 -23.73
C GLY A 540 -34.94 -4.40 -24.58
N ILE A 541 -35.57 -3.97 -25.68
CA ILE A 541 -34.95 -3.10 -26.70
C ILE A 541 -34.60 -1.69 -26.21
N TYR A 542 -35.28 -1.21 -25.16
CA TYR A 542 -35.02 0.10 -24.56
C TYR A 542 -33.99 0.06 -23.43
N SER A 543 -33.43 -1.12 -23.13
CA SER A 543 -32.31 -1.23 -22.18
C SER A 543 -31.01 -0.72 -22.79
N ASP A 544 -29.98 -0.49 -21.95
CA ASP A 544 -28.64 -0.13 -22.43
C ASP A 544 -28.11 -1.14 -23.46
N TYR A 545 -28.38 -2.43 -23.26
CA TYR A 545 -27.99 -3.48 -24.20
C TYR A 545 -28.74 -3.39 -25.53
N GLY A 546 -30.04 -3.07 -25.48
CA GLY A 546 -30.84 -2.85 -26.67
C GLY A 546 -30.39 -1.61 -27.45
N LEU A 547 -30.04 -0.53 -26.75
CA LEU A 547 -29.49 0.68 -27.35
C LEU A 547 -28.10 0.44 -27.93
N GLU A 548 -27.23 -0.32 -27.24
CA GLU A 548 -25.92 -0.74 -27.76
C GLU A 548 -26.08 -1.57 -29.04
N PHE A 549 -26.99 -2.54 -29.03
CA PHE A 549 -27.33 -3.35 -30.20
C PHE A 549 -27.86 -2.48 -31.35
N GLN A 550 -28.76 -1.56 -31.07
CA GLN A 550 -29.29 -0.61 -32.05
C GLN A 550 -28.19 0.28 -32.63
N ASN A 551 -27.25 0.75 -31.81
CA ASN A 551 -26.13 1.57 -32.24
C ASN A 551 -25.18 0.80 -33.17
N LEU A 552 -24.91 -0.48 -32.87
CA LEU A 552 -24.08 -1.36 -33.70
C LEU A 552 -24.75 -1.64 -35.05
N THR A 553 -26.06 -1.88 -35.06
CA THR A 553 -26.82 -2.31 -36.25
C THR A 553 -27.39 -1.17 -37.08
N ARG A 554 -27.61 0.00 -36.47
CA ARG A 554 -28.33 1.17 -37.01
C ARG A 554 -29.79 0.90 -37.39
N LEU A 555 -30.43 -0.07 -36.72
CA LEU A 555 -31.84 -0.36 -36.89
C LEU A 555 -32.72 0.78 -36.33
N SER A 556 -33.91 0.98 -36.91
CA SER A 556 -34.91 1.87 -36.33
C SER A 556 -35.59 1.23 -35.11
N ASP A 557 -36.30 2.00 -34.28
CA ASP A 557 -37.06 1.47 -33.15
C ASP A 557 -38.10 0.43 -33.61
N GLU A 558 -38.75 0.66 -34.76
CA GLU A 558 -39.73 -0.25 -35.36
C GLU A 558 -39.08 -1.57 -35.82
N ASP A 559 -37.85 -1.50 -36.36
CA ASP A 559 -37.10 -2.70 -36.74
C ASP A 559 -36.64 -3.48 -35.51
N MET A 560 -36.20 -2.79 -34.45
CA MET A 560 -35.85 -3.40 -33.16
C MET A 560 -37.05 -4.13 -32.54
N GLU A 561 -38.22 -3.50 -32.52
CA GLU A 561 -39.47 -4.14 -32.09
C GLU A 561 -39.80 -5.37 -32.93
N THR A 562 -39.68 -5.27 -34.25
CA THR A 562 -39.96 -6.38 -35.16
C THR A 562 -39.03 -7.57 -34.89
N LEU A 563 -37.74 -7.31 -34.66
CA LEU A 563 -36.71 -8.34 -34.46
C LEU A 563 -36.73 -8.97 -33.07
N PHE A 564 -37.07 -8.22 -32.01
CA PHE A 564 -36.96 -8.72 -30.62
C PHE A 564 -38.30 -8.90 -29.90
N VAL A 565 -39.41 -8.37 -30.41
CA VAL A 565 -40.73 -8.52 -29.77
C VAL A 565 -41.62 -9.49 -30.56
N ASN A 566 -41.65 -9.37 -31.90
CA ASN A 566 -42.58 -10.11 -32.76
C ASN A 566 -41.89 -11.03 -33.78
N SER A 567 -40.78 -11.68 -33.41
CA SER A 567 -39.98 -12.49 -34.33
C SER A 567 -39.94 -14.00 -34.01
N PRO A 568 -39.58 -14.84 -34.99
CA PRO A 568 -39.17 -16.22 -34.76
C PRO A 568 -37.98 -16.33 -33.79
N LEU A 569 -37.06 -15.35 -33.79
CA LEU A 569 -35.88 -15.34 -32.92
C LEU A 569 -36.28 -15.36 -31.44
N THR A 570 -37.18 -14.46 -31.04
CA THR A 570 -37.66 -14.35 -29.65
C THR A 570 -38.42 -15.60 -29.21
N ASN A 571 -39.17 -16.22 -30.13
CA ASN A 571 -39.85 -17.49 -29.85
C ASN A 571 -38.86 -18.63 -29.59
N TYR A 572 -37.76 -18.69 -30.35
CA TYR A 572 -36.69 -19.66 -30.09
C TYR A 572 -35.99 -19.38 -28.76
N PHE A 573 -35.63 -18.13 -28.47
CA PHE A 573 -34.98 -17.75 -27.22
C PHE A 573 -35.84 -18.12 -26.01
N SER A 574 -37.13 -17.78 -26.04
CA SER A 574 -38.09 -18.14 -24.99
C SER A 574 -38.25 -19.65 -24.82
N LEU A 575 -38.27 -20.41 -25.92
CA LEU A 575 -38.31 -21.87 -25.87
C LEU A 575 -37.05 -22.44 -25.18
N PHE A 576 -35.87 -21.96 -25.56
CA PHE A 576 -34.60 -22.48 -25.04
C PHE A 576 -34.36 -22.08 -23.59
N ASP A 577 -34.78 -20.88 -23.18
CA ASP A 577 -34.76 -20.48 -21.78
C ASP A 577 -35.66 -21.37 -20.91
N ASN A 578 -36.84 -21.74 -21.40
CA ASN A 578 -37.72 -22.70 -20.73
C ASN A 578 -37.11 -24.11 -20.65
N GLU A 579 -36.43 -24.57 -21.72
CA GLU A 579 -35.71 -25.84 -21.71
C GLU A 579 -34.58 -25.85 -20.68
N LEU A 580 -33.77 -24.77 -20.61
CA LEU A 580 -32.71 -24.63 -19.62
C LEU A 580 -33.27 -24.54 -18.19
N LYS A 581 -34.38 -23.82 -17.99
CA LYS A 581 -35.06 -23.74 -16.70
C LYS A 581 -35.51 -25.12 -16.22
N ALA A 582 -36.07 -25.93 -17.12
CA ALA A 582 -36.46 -27.30 -16.83
C ALA A 582 -35.25 -28.20 -16.54
N HIS A 583 -34.17 -28.06 -17.31
CA HIS A 583 -32.93 -28.83 -17.15
C HIS A 583 -32.28 -28.62 -15.77
N TYR A 584 -32.22 -27.37 -15.29
CA TYR A 584 -31.64 -27.03 -13.99
C TYR A 584 -32.64 -27.07 -12.81
N GLY A 585 -33.91 -27.42 -13.05
CA GLY A 585 -34.92 -27.59 -12.01
C GLY A 585 -35.20 -26.31 -11.21
N CYS A 586 -35.20 -25.15 -11.87
CA CYS A 586 -35.39 -23.86 -11.21
C CYS A 586 -36.84 -23.64 -10.77
N MET A 587 -37.05 -23.26 -9.50
CA MET A 587 -38.38 -23.19 -8.87
C MET A 587 -39.05 -21.81 -8.95
N ASN A 588 -38.33 -20.77 -9.38
CA ASN A 588 -38.87 -19.42 -9.50
C ASN A 588 -39.98 -19.35 -10.57
N ALA A 589 -40.92 -18.41 -10.45
CA ALA A 589 -42.07 -18.34 -11.37
C ALA A 589 -41.71 -17.78 -12.76
N GLY A 590 -40.68 -16.93 -12.87
CA GLY A 590 -40.24 -16.31 -14.12
C GLY A 590 -39.77 -17.30 -15.21
N GLN A 591 -39.68 -16.86 -16.47
CA GLN A 591 -39.39 -17.73 -17.62
C GLN A 591 -37.96 -18.31 -17.65
N ARG A 592 -37.04 -17.76 -16.84
CA ARG A 592 -35.64 -18.16 -16.75
C ARG A 592 -35.31 -18.61 -15.34
N CYS A 593 -34.22 -19.35 -15.17
CA CYS A 593 -33.66 -19.57 -13.83
C CYS A 593 -33.32 -18.23 -13.19
N PHE A 594 -33.65 -18.07 -11.91
CA PHE A 594 -33.19 -16.89 -11.19
C PHE A 594 -31.66 -16.91 -11.05
N ASP A 595 -31.01 -15.86 -11.54
CA ASP A 595 -29.56 -15.78 -11.71
C ASP A 595 -28.80 -16.04 -10.40
N TRP A 596 -29.31 -15.48 -9.29
CA TRP A 596 -28.67 -15.62 -7.97
C TRP A 596 -28.71 -17.06 -7.44
N ASP A 597 -29.79 -17.79 -7.71
CA ASP A 597 -29.94 -19.20 -7.30
C ASP A 597 -28.98 -20.09 -8.07
N LEU A 598 -28.88 -19.81 -9.37
CA LEU A 598 -27.99 -20.53 -10.26
C LEU A 598 -26.53 -20.28 -9.87
N ALA A 599 -26.17 -19.03 -9.58
CA ALA A 599 -24.86 -18.63 -9.08
C ALA A 599 -24.54 -19.23 -7.71
N ALA A 600 -25.49 -19.27 -6.79
CA ALA A 600 -25.31 -19.85 -5.46
C ALA A 600 -25.01 -21.37 -5.55
N LYS A 601 -25.78 -22.09 -6.38
CA LYS A 601 -25.54 -23.52 -6.67
C LYS A 601 -24.22 -23.76 -7.40
N GLN A 602 -23.84 -22.86 -8.31
CA GLN A 602 -22.55 -22.92 -8.99
C GLN A 602 -21.40 -22.72 -7.99
N TRP A 603 -21.48 -21.70 -7.15
CA TRP A 603 -20.48 -21.42 -6.13
C TRP A 603 -20.25 -22.61 -5.19
N GLY A 604 -21.33 -23.16 -4.61
CA GLY A 604 -21.23 -24.19 -3.57
C GLY A 604 -20.88 -25.60 -4.06
N ARG A 605 -21.29 -25.98 -5.30
CA ARG A 605 -21.12 -27.36 -5.81
C ARG A 605 -20.89 -27.48 -7.33
N ALA A 606 -20.53 -26.39 -8.01
CA ALA A 606 -20.35 -26.30 -9.47
C ALA A 606 -21.52 -26.90 -10.28
N TYR A 607 -22.75 -26.72 -9.78
CA TYR A 607 -23.92 -27.43 -10.29
C TYR A 607 -24.14 -27.23 -11.79
N VAL A 608 -23.87 -26.04 -12.32
CA VAL A 608 -24.21 -25.71 -13.71
C VAL A 608 -23.17 -26.28 -14.66
N THR A 609 -21.89 -26.03 -14.38
CA THR A 609 -20.78 -26.41 -15.26
C THR A 609 -20.47 -27.91 -15.20
N GLU A 610 -20.85 -28.59 -14.13
CA GLU A 610 -20.82 -30.06 -14.03
C GLU A 610 -22.06 -30.73 -14.64
N ASN A 611 -23.11 -29.98 -14.99
CA ASN A 611 -24.35 -30.50 -15.56
C ASN A 611 -24.74 -29.73 -16.84
N LEU A 612 -23.80 -29.58 -17.77
CA LEU A 612 -24.08 -28.95 -19.06
C LEU A 612 -25.10 -29.77 -19.89
N PRO A 613 -25.98 -29.12 -20.67
CA PRO A 613 -26.87 -29.83 -21.59
C PRO A 613 -26.09 -30.72 -22.57
N GLU A 614 -26.65 -31.87 -22.95
CA GLU A 614 -25.95 -32.86 -23.79
C GLU A 614 -25.43 -32.31 -25.13
N ILE A 615 -26.08 -31.29 -25.69
CA ILE A 615 -25.64 -30.64 -26.93
C ILE A 615 -24.23 -30.03 -26.79
N PHE A 616 -23.81 -29.60 -25.59
CA PHE A 616 -22.48 -29.04 -25.35
C PHE A 616 -21.37 -30.08 -25.63
N LYS A 617 -21.59 -31.33 -25.20
CA LYS A 617 -20.63 -32.43 -25.41
C LYS A 617 -20.46 -32.78 -26.89
N ILE A 618 -21.53 -32.67 -27.68
CA ILE A 618 -21.48 -32.91 -29.14
C ILE A 618 -20.47 -31.97 -29.81
N PHE A 619 -20.28 -30.78 -29.26
CA PHE A 619 -19.38 -29.75 -29.77
C PHE A 619 -18.06 -29.63 -29.00
N GLY A 620 -17.72 -30.64 -28.19
CA GLY A 620 -16.44 -30.72 -27.50
C GLY A 620 -16.31 -29.81 -26.27
N ILE A 621 -17.42 -29.28 -25.76
CA ILE A 621 -17.44 -28.55 -24.48
C ILE A 621 -17.72 -29.56 -23.37
N GLU A 622 -16.69 -29.85 -22.57
CA GLU A 622 -16.77 -30.80 -21.47
C GLU A 622 -17.26 -30.14 -20.18
N ASN A 623 -17.79 -30.96 -19.27
CA ASN A 623 -18.15 -30.54 -17.93
C ASN A 623 -16.90 -30.05 -17.18
N THR A 624 -17.03 -28.96 -16.44
CA THR A 624 -15.93 -28.35 -15.68
C THR A 624 -16.38 -27.99 -14.28
N THR A 625 -15.42 -27.75 -13.41
CA THR A 625 -15.65 -27.36 -12.01
C THR A 625 -15.94 -25.88 -11.84
N SER A 626 -15.76 -25.07 -12.89
CA SER A 626 -15.85 -23.62 -12.81
C SER A 626 -16.16 -22.98 -14.16
N ILE A 627 -16.99 -21.93 -14.13
CA ILE A 627 -17.24 -21.08 -15.30
C ILE A 627 -15.94 -20.47 -15.86
N TYR A 628 -14.92 -20.31 -15.01
CA TYR A 628 -13.58 -19.87 -15.39
C TYR A 628 -13.00 -20.69 -16.55
N TYR A 629 -13.25 -22.01 -16.59
CA TYR A 629 -12.73 -22.86 -17.66
C TYR A 629 -13.60 -22.85 -18.93
N LEU A 630 -14.81 -22.28 -18.87
CA LEU A 630 -15.76 -22.24 -19.99
C LEU A 630 -15.71 -20.93 -20.79
N SER A 631 -15.41 -19.80 -20.15
CA SER A 631 -15.42 -18.49 -20.81
C SER A 631 -14.06 -17.81 -20.74
N LYS A 632 -13.50 -17.47 -21.91
CA LYS A 632 -12.24 -16.73 -21.99
C LYS A 632 -12.40 -15.29 -21.51
N LYS A 633 -13.54 -14.65 -21.81
CA LYS A 633 -13.92 -13.36 -21.21
C LYS A 633 -13.93 -13.42 -19.69
N PHE A 634 -14.44 -14.49 -19.09
CA PHE A 634 -14.42 -14.64 -17.63
C PHE A 634 -12.99 -14.82 -17.07
N GLN A 635 -12.10 -15.53 -17.77
CA GLN A 635 -10.67 -15.64 -17.39
C GLN A 635 -9.95 -14.29 -17.43
N THR A 636 -10.38 -13.37 -18.29
CA THR A 636 -9.81 -12.01 -18.31
C THR A 636 -10.32 -11.13 -17.17
N LEU A 637 -11.48 -11.45 -16.60
CA LEU A 637 -12.13 -10.67 -15.52
C LEU A 637 -11.78 -11.20 -14.12
N MET A 638 -11.55 -12.50 -13.99
CA MET A 638 -11.26 -13.17 -12.73
C MET A 638 -9.85 -13.78 -12.74
N PRO A 639 -9.05 -13.63 -11.66
CA PRO A 639 -7.68 -14.15 -11.61
C PRO A 639 -7.58 -15.66 -11.32
N ALA A 640 -8.67 -16.29 -10.86
CA ALA A 640 -8.73 -17.71 -10.51
C ALA A 640 -10.20 -18.21 -10.55
N PRO A 641 -10.44 -19.54 -10.49
CA PRO A 641 -11.78 -20.10 -10.28
C PRO A 641 -12.39 -19.60 -8.96
N PRO A 642 -13.54 -18.88 -8.99
CA PRO A 642 -14.13 -18.29 -7.80
C PRO A 642 -14.97 -19.25 -6.95
N GLU A 643 -15.39 -20.40 -7.48
CA GLU A 643 -16.31 -21.31 -6.80
C GLU A 643 -15.65 -22.04 -5.61
N TYR A 644 -16.38 -22.16 -4.49
CA TYR A 644 -15.97 -22.95 -3.32
C TYR A 644 -15.66 -24.41 -3.71
N TYR A 645 -16.48 -25.01 -4.56
CA TYR A 645 -16.27 -26.39 -5.01
C TYR A 645 -15.00 -26.56 -5.87
N ALA A 646 -14.71 -25.59 -6.74
CA ALA A 646 -13.48 -25.60 -7.52
C ALA A 646 -12.24 -25.50 -6.62
N TYR A 647 -12.30 -24.65 -5.58
CA TYR A 647 -11.27 -24.57 -4.56
C TYR A 647 -11.03 -25.92 -3.87
N LEU A 648 -12.08 -26.61 -3.40
CA LEU A 648 -11.95 -27.91 -2.74
C LEU A 648 -11.26 -28.96 -3.62
N LYS A 649 -11.63 -29.02 -4.91
CA LYS A 649 -11.00 -29.96 -5.86
C LYS A 649 -9.54 -29.59 -6.15
N ASN A 650 -9.24 -28.31 -6.37
CA ASN A 650 -7.90 -27.86 -6.71
C ASN A 650 -6.88 -28.15 -5.60
N PHE A 651 -7.32 -28.08 -4.33
CA PHE A 651 -6.48 -28.37 -3.16
C PHE A 651 -6.64 -29.81 -2.64
N ASN A 652 -7.36 -30.70 -3.35
CA ASN A 652 -7.61 -32.09 -2.97
C ASN A 652 -8.16 -32.26 -1.53
N ILE A 653 -9.04 -31.36 -1.09
CA ILE A 653 -9.58 -31.32 0.29
C ILE A 653 -10.78 -32.27 0.43
N SER A 654 -11.82 -32.06 -0.38
CA SER A 654 -13.07 -32.84 -0.39
C SER A 654 -13.57 -33.04 -1.82
N GLN A 655 -14.33 -34.12 -2.03
CA GLN A 655 -14.97 -34.46 -3.31
C GLN A 655 -16.44 -34.03 -3.37
N GLU A 656 -17.04 -33.70 -2.22
CA GLU A 656 -18.46 -33.32 -2.11
C GLU A 656 -18.60 -31.80 -1.90
N GLY A 657 -19.51 -31.19 -2.65
CA GLY A 657 -19.87 -29.78 -2.51
C GLY A 657 -20.94 -29.55 -1.44
N LEU A 658 -21.37 -28.29 -1.29
CA LEU A 658 -22.36 -27.91 -0.29
C LEU A 658 -23.80 -28.34 -0.68
N THR A 659 -24.64 -28.60 0.31
CA THR A 659 -26.09 -28.80 0.13
C THR A 659 -26.80 -27.48 -0.13
N ASP A 660 -28.02 -27.53 -0.70
CA ASP A 660 -28.80 -26.31 -0.94
C ASP A 660 -29.13 -25.56 0.37
N GLU A 661 -29.33 -26.28 1.47
CA GLU A 661 -29.55 -25.67 2.80
C GLU A 661 -28.30 -24.93 3.31
N GLN A 662 -27.12 -25.55 3.18
CA GLN A 662 -25.84 -24.93 3.56
C GLN A 662 -25.55 -23.67 2.74
N ILE A 663 -25.78 -23.73 1.42
CA ILE A 663 -25.58 -22.60 0.51
C ILE A 663 -26.52 -21.44 0.90
N ASN A 664 -27.80 -21.73 1.09
CA ASN A 664 -28.80 -20.73 1.43
C ASN A 664 -28.60 -20.12 2.83
N ASN A 665 -27.96 -20.84 3.75
CA ASN A 665 -27.54 -20.28 5.04
C ASN A 665 -26.29 -19.40 4.88
N ALA A 666 -25.25 -19.90 4.20
CA ALA A 666 -23.95 -19.24 4.09
C ALA A 666 -23.99 -17.91 3.30
N LEU A 667 -24.71 -17.86 2.18
CA LEU A 667 -24.82 -16.67 1.32
C LEU A 667 -25.95 -15.73 1.77
N THR A 668 -25.85 -15.25 3.01
CA THR A 668 -26.78 -14.27 3.60
C THR A 668 -26.03 -13.15 4.30
N PHE A 669 -26.69 -12.01 4.50
CA PHE A 669 -26.13 -10.88 5.27
C PHE A 669 -26.02 -11.17 6.78
N ASP A 670 -26.65 -12.24 7.27
CA ASP A 670 -26.45 -12.76 8.62
C ASP A 670 -25.25 -13.71 8.73
N ARG A 671 -24.61 -14.04 7.60
CA ARG A 671 -23.45 -14.94 7.48
C ARG A 671 -22.35 -14.32 6.61
N LEU A 672 -21.95 -14.92 5.49
CA LEU A 672 -20.75 -14.50 4.75
C LEU A 672 -20.85 -13.12 4.11
N LEU A 673 -22.06 -12.67 3.78
CA LEU A 673 -22.26 -11.38 3.08
C LEU A 673 -22.31 -10.19 4.05
N GLY A 674 -22.48 -10.45 5.36
CA GLY A 674 -22.43 -9.43 6.40
C GLY A 674 -21.02 -9.23 6.93
N SER A 675 -20.59 -7.97 7.07
CA SER A 675 -19.26 -7.67 7.60
C SER A 675 -19.08 -8.12 9.04
N SER A 676 -20.03 -7.79 9.93
CA SER A 676 -19.98 -8.17 11.34
C SER A 676 -20.08 -9.69 11.55
N PRO A 677 -21.01 -10.44 10.92
CA PRO A 677 -21.02 -11.89 11.04
C PRO A 677 -19.75 -12.56 10.48
N LEU A 678 -19.20 -12.06 9.37
CA LEU A 678 -17.95 -12.59 8.84
C LEU A 678 -16.76 -12.27 9.76
N GLN A 679 -16.71 -11.09 10.36
CA GLN A 679 -15.76 -10.79 11.42
C GLN A 679 -15.88 -11.81 12.56
N ASN A 680 -17.10 -12.10 13.03
CA ASN A 680 -17.33 -13.09 14.10
C ASN A 680 -16.81 -14.48 13.69
N PHE A 681 -16.96 -14.86 12.42
CA PHE A 681 -16.41 -16.12 11.89
C PHE A 681 -14.89 -16.21 12.07
N PHE A 682 -14.16 -15.13 11.79
CA PHE A 682 -12.71 -15.08 12.05
C PHE A 682 -12.36 -15.00 13.55
N ILE A 683 -13.21 -14.36 14.37
CA ILE A 683 -13.07 -14.35 15.84
C ILE A 683 -13.24 -15.76 16.41
N LEU A 684 -14.23 -16.53 15.96
CA LEU A 684 -14.43 -17.90 16.40
C LEU A 684 -13.26 -18.81 15.99
N ASP A 685 -12.70 -18.62 14.79
CA ASP A 685 -11.47 -19.29 14.36
C ASP A 685 -10.28 -18.92 15.23
N PHE A 686 -10.13 -17.63 15.59
CA PHE A 686 -9.11 -17.18 16.53
C PHE A 686 -9.22 -17.87 17.89
N GLN A 687 -10.43 -18.02 18.39
CA GLN A 687 -10.72 -18.65 19.67
C GLN A 687 -10.64 -20.20 19.62
N GLY A 688 -10.51 -20.79 18.44
CA GLY A 688 -10.59 -22.24 18.24
C GLY A 688 -11.98 -22.82 18.53
N ASN A 689 -13.04 -22.00 18.48
CA ASN A 689 -14.41 -22.42 18.77
C ASN A 689 -15.12 -22.97 17.51
N TYR A 690 -14.58 -24.07 16.99
CA TYR A 690 -15.09 -24.69 15.75
C TYR A 690 -16.48 -25.30 15.90
N SER A 691 -16.92 -25.63 17.13
CA SER A 691 -18.28 -26.14 17.38
C SER A 691 -19.33 -25.08 17.06
N GLN A 692 -19.13 -23.85 17.54
CA GLN A 692 -20.03 -22.73 17.24
C GLN A 692 -20.02 -22.40 15.75
N MET A 693 -18.84 -22.40 15.11
CA MET A 693 -18.74 -22.18 13.66
C MET A 693 -19.51 -23.23 12.85
N SER A 694 -19.39 -24.49 13.24
CA SER A 694 -20.10 -25.61 12.60
C SER A 694 -21.61 -25.45 12.72
N GLU A 695 -22.11 -25.05 13.89
CA GLU A 695 -23.53 -24.78 14.13
C GLU A 695 -24.03 -23.57 13.32
N ASP A 696 -23.30 -22.45 13.37
CA ASP A 696 -23.71 -21.21 12.70
C ASP A 696 -23.78 -21.35 11.17
N TYR A 697 -22.79 -22.03 10.57
CA TYR A 697 -22.68 -22.18 9.13
C TYR A 697 -23.27 -23.49 8.59
N MET A 698 -23.76 -24.37 9.48
CA MET A 698 -24.29 -25.70 9.15
C MET A 698 -23.27 -26.58 8.40
N MET A 699 -21.98 -26.47 8.73
CA MET A 699 -20.90 -27.20 8.05
C MET A 699 -20.19 -28.16 8.99
N GLU A 700 -19.96 -29.40 8.55
CA GLU A 700 -19.22 -30.40 9.34
C GLU A 700 -17.77 -29.99 9.57
N ASN A 701 -17.12 -29.41 8.55
CA ASN A 701 -15.76 -28.89 8.63
C ASN A 701 -15.71 -27.38 8.32
N PRO A 702 -15.88 -26.51 9.33
CA PRO A 702 -15.86 -25.05 9.12
C PRO A 702 -14.47 -24.52 8.69
N LEU A 703 -13.40 -25.31 8.83
CA LEU A 703 -12.06 -24.92 8.41
C LEU A 703 -11.94 -24.81 6.88
N ASP A 704 -12.66 -25.66 6.14
CA ASP A 704 -12.63 -25.63 4.68
C ASP A 704 -13.26 -24.32 4.15
N LEU A 705 -14.37 -23.90 4.77
CA LEU A 705 -15.03 -22.65 4.45
C LEU A 705 -14.17 -21.43 4.74
N ILE A 706 -13.57 -21.34 5.94
CA ILE A 706 -12.74 -20.16 6.27
C ILE A 706 -11.48 -20.09 5.43
N ASN A 707 -10.89 -21.24 5.06
CA ASN A 707 -9.74 -21.26 4.15
C ASN A 707 -10.12 -20.87 2.73
N TYR A 708 -11.32 -21.24 2.26
CA TYR A 708 -11.86 -20.69 1.02
C TYR A 708 -12.09 -19.18 1.12
N VAL A 709 -12.63 -18.66 2.22
CA VAL A 709 -12.80 -17.21 2.40
C VAL A 709 -11.45 -16.49 2.32
N ARG A 710 -10.40 -17.03 2.98
CA ARG A 710 -9.03 -16.49 2.87
C ARG A 710 -8.51 -16.50 1.44
N PHE A 711 -8.69 -17.63 0.73
CA PHE A 711 -8.35 -17.74 -0.69
C PHE A 711 -9.11 -16.71 -1.54
N ALA A 712 -10.40 -16.52 -1.27
CA ALA A 712 -11.23 -15.59 -2.01
C ALA A 712 -10.80 -14.14 -1.78
N ILE A 713 -10.49 -13.78 -0.53
CA ILE A 713 -9.94 -12.46 -0.18
C ILE A 713 -8.59 -12.25 -0.88
N ASP A 714 -7.65 -13.20 -0.79
CA ASP A 714 -6.35 -13.09 -1.45
C ASP A 714 -6.49 -12.87 -2.96
N LYS A 715 -7.21 -13.77 -3.65
CA LYS A 715 -7.26 -13.75 -5.12
C LYS A 715 -8.14 -12.64 -5.67
N PHE A 716 -9.32 -12.42 -5.12
CA PHE A 716 -10.33 -11.52 -5.72
C PHE A 716 -10.36 -10.12 -5.10
N VAL A 717 -9.90 -9.95 -3.86
CA VAL A 717 -9.81 -8.62 -3.22
C VAL A 717 -8.41 -8.04 -3.36
N PHE A 718 -7.38 -8.82 -2.98
CA PHE A 718 -5.98 -8.37 -3.03
C PHE A 718 -5.28 -8.67 -4.35
N GLY A 719 -5.94 -9.33 -5.32
CA GLY A 719 -5.36 -9.70 -6.61
C GLY A 719 -4.17 -10.68 -6.53
N GLY A 720 -4.10 -11.45 -5.44
CA GLY A 720 -3.02 -12.37 -5.10
C GLY A 720 -1.83 -11.70 -4.41
N MET A 721 -1.36 -12.31 -3.31
CA MET A 721 -0.16 -11.87 -2.60
C MET A 721 1.10 -11.96 -3.47
N PHE A 722 1.30 -13.06 -4.20
CA PHE A 722 2.39 -13.22 -5.16
C PHE A 722 1.90 -12.88 -6.57
N ARG A 723 2.63 -12.01 -7.25
CA ARG A 723 2.31 -11.56 -8.61
C ARG A 723 3.56 -11.63 -9.49
N GLU A 724 3.34 -12.03 -10.74
CA GLU A 724 4.35 -11.93 -11.78
C GLU A 724 4.31 -10.54 -12.39
N LYS A 725 5.43 -9.82 -12.32
CA LYS A 725 5.61 -8.48 -12.93
C LYS A 725 6.89 -8.46 -13.76
N THR A 726 6.94 -7.65 -14.81
CA THR A 726 8.21 -7.42 -15.52
C THR A 726 9.13 -6.51 -14.71
N VAL A 727 10.44 -6.57 -14.95
CA VAL A 727 11.41 -5.65 -14.33
C VAL A 727 11.06 -4.19 -14.65
N GLU A 728 10.62 -3.90 -15.87
CA GLU A 728 10.14 -2.57 -16.27
C GLU A 728 8.93 -2.11 -15.44
N GLN A 729 8.00 -3.01 -15.16
CA GLN A 729 6.87 -2.73 -14.27
C GLN A 729 7.37 -2.42 -12.86
N LEU A 730 8.18 -3.28 -12.26
CA LEU A 730 8.69 -3.10 -10.90
C LEU A 730 9.46 -1.79 -10.69
N LEU A 731 10.27 -1.40 -11.68
CA LEU A 731 11.10 -0.20 -11.58
C LEU A 731 10.33 1.09 -11.93
N TRP A 732 9.48 1.07 -12.97
CA TRP A 732 9.04 2.30 -13.63
C TRP A 732 7.53 2.53 -13.65
N THR A 733 6.73 1.46 -13.62
CA THR A 733 5.28 1.55 -13.87
C THR A 733 4.45 0.73 -12.89
N ASP A 734 5.00 0.40 -11.71
CA ASP A 734 4.29 -0.42 -10.74
C ASP A 734 3.11 0.37 -10.19
N TYR A 735 1.91 -0.16 -10.45
CA TYR A 735 0.64 0.42 -10.06
C TYR A 735 -0.16 -0.67 -9.38
N ASP A 736 -0.49 -0.49 -8.10
CA ASP A 736 -1.25 -1.47 -7.35
C ASP A 736 -2.76 -1.20 -7.45
N PRO A 737 -3.55 -2.10 -8.07
CA PRO A 737 -5.00 -1.92 -8.22
C PRO A 737 -5.75 -1.85 -6.88
N PHE A 738 -5.23 -2.52 -5.84
CA PHE A 738 -5.87 -2.49 -4.52
C PHE A 738 -5.65 -1.14 -3.84
N LEU A 739 -4.43 -0.56 -3.92
CA LEU A 739 -4.18 0.80 -3.43
C LEU A 739 -5.04 1.83 -4.17
N ALA A 740 -5.22 1.67 -5.49
CA ALA A 740 -6.13 2.52 -6.27
C ALA A 740 -7.59 2.41 -5.81
N LYS A 741 -8.05 1.19 -5.50
CA LYS A 741 -9.38 0.97 -4.92
C LYS A 741 -9.51 1.66 -3.57
N ILE A 742 -8.51 1.56 -2.69
CA ILE A 742 -8.48 2.26 -1.39
C ILE A 742 -8.54 3.78 -1.58
N GLN A 743 -7.83 4.33 -2.56
CA GLN A 743 -7.84 5.77 -2.87
C GLN A 743 -9.24 6.29 -3.22
N GLN A 744 -10.04 5.47 -3.93
CA GLN A 744 -11.39 5.81 -4.37
C GLN A 744 -12.49 5.38 -3.39
N THR A 745 -12.12 4.62 -2.36
CA THR A 745 -13.07 4.15 -1.35
C THR A 745 -13.47 5.32 -0.46
N ASN A 746 -14.74 5.34 -0.05
CA ASN A 746 -15.27 6.32 0.89
C ASN A 746 -14.41 6.34 2.18
N PRO A 747 -13.88 7.49 2.62
CA PRO A 747 -13.08 7.59 3.84
C PRO A 747 -13.79 7.08 5.10
N LEU A 748 -15.12 7.19 5.17
CA LEU A 748 -15.92 6.63 6.27
C LEU A 748 -15.95 5.09 6.28
N LEU A 749 -15.54 4.44 5.19
CA LEU A 749 -15.42 2.98 5.06
C LEU A 749 -13.95 2.52 5.04
N GLY A 750 -13.01 3.37 5.46
CA GLY A 750 -11.57 3.05 5.51
C GLY A 750 -10.80 3.42 4.24
N GLY A 751 -11.38 4.21 3.35
CA GLY A 751 -10.66 4.76 2.19
C GLY A 751 -9.61 5.81 2.59
N MET A 752 -8.57 5.95 1.76
CA MET A 752 -7.47 6.90 1.97
C MET A 752 -7.24 7.74 0.70
N PRO A 753 -7.93 8.89 0.54
CA PRO A 753 -7.84 9.70 -0.68
C PRO A 753 -6.42 10.14 -1.06
N ALA A 754 -5.55 10.31 -0.06
CA ALA A 754 -4.17 10.74 -0.23
C ALA A 754 -3.18 9.60 -0.58
N ILE A 755 -3.62 8.33 -0.56
CA ILE A 755 -2.72 7.20 -0.85
C ILE A 755 -2.26 7.24 -2.31
N ASN A 756 -0.98 6.96 -2.56
CA ASN A 756 -0.44 6.91 -3.91
C ASN A 756 -0.34 5.44 -4.40
N PRO A 757 -1.10 5.04 -5.44
CA PRO A 757 -1.04 3.66 -5.97
C PRO A 757 0.31 3.25 -6.56
N THR A 758 1.22 4.20 -6.84
CA THR A 758 2.57 3.93 -7.37
C THR A 758 3.68 4.01 -6.31
N GLN A 759 3.34 4.19 -5.03
CA GLN A 759 4.34 4.38 -3.96
C GLN A 759 5.35 3.22 -3.81
N ILE A 760 5.00 2.03 -4.30
CA ILE A 760 5.83 0.81 -4.24
C ILE A 760 6.79 0.66 -5.42
N GLN A 761 6.73 1.57 -6.39
CA GLN A 761 7.64 1.60 -7.53
C GLN A 761 9.08 1.76 -7.03
N LEU A 762 9.99 0.89 -7.48
CA LEU A 762 11.35 0.82 -6.93
C LEU A 762 12.31 1.84 -7.53
N GLY A 763 12.14 2.19 -8.80
CA GLY A 763 13.01 3.13 -9.50
C GLY A 763 12.75 4.59 -9.15
N GLN A 764 11.57 4.91 -8.62
CA GLN A 764 11.16 6.24 -8.13
C GLN A 764 11.65 7.44 -8.96
N ASN A 765 11.56 7.36 -10.29
CA ASN A 765 11.95 8.47 -11.16
C ASN A 765 11.10 9.71 -10.83
N GLN A 766 11.77 10.76 -10.35
CA GLN A 766 11.10 12.00 -10.02
C GLN A 766 10.80 12.77 -11.30
N THR A 767 9.76 13.61 -11.26
CA THR A 767 9.43 14.57 -12.32
C THR A 767 9.69 15.98 -11.82
N ARG A 768 10.05 16.89 -12.73
CA ARG A 768 10.35 18.27 -12.34
C ARG A 768 9.10 19.00 -11.87
N GLU A 769 7.96 18.64 -12.45
CA GLU A 769 6.63 19.15 -12.14
C GLU A 769 6.23 18.83 -10.70
N MET A 770 6.66 17.70 -10.12
CA MET A 770 6.38 17.33 -8.73
C MET A 770 6.79 18.44 -7.75
N TYR A 771 7.95 19.06 -7.98
CA TYR A 771 8.49 20.11 -7.12
C TYR A 771 7.83 21.48 -7.31
N GLU A 772 7.01 21.68 -8.33
CA GLU A 772 6.23 22.91 -8.50
C GLU A 772 5.08 23.00 -7.49
N TYR A 773 4.59 21.85 -7.03
CA TYR A 773 3.46 21.75 -6.09
C TYR A 773 3.88 21.52 -4.64
N ILE A 774 5.15 21.21 -4.37
CA ILE A 774 5.66 21.07 -3.00
C ILE A 774 6.01 22.47 -2.45
N PRO A 775 5.41 22.89 -1.32
CA PRO A 775 5.75 24.16 -0.70
C PRO A 775 7.24 24.28 -0.35
N LYS A 776 7.83 25.46 -0.62
CA LYS A 776 9.27 25.75 -0.40
C LYS A 776 9.78 25.54 1.02
N GLN A 777 8.89 25.49 2.00
CA GLN A 777 9.23 25.19 3.39
C GLN A 777 9.74 23.76 3.57
N PHE A 778 9.41 22.84 2.66
CA PHE A 778 9.87 21.45 2.68
C PHE A 778 11.22 21.22 1.99
N ARG A 779 11.96 22.27 1.62
CA ARG A 779 13.31 22.13 1.04
C ARG A 779 14.25 21.45 2.04
N HIS A 780 15.20 20.68 1.52
CA HIS A 780 16.34 20.20 2.31
C HIS A 780 17.30 21.38 2.56
N ALA A 781 18.10 21.29 3.62
CA ALA A 781 19.16 22.25 3.88
C ALA A 781 20.46 21.55 4.27
N LEU A 782 21.55 21.92 3.60
CA LEU A 782 22.91 21.47 3.91
C LEU A 782 23.78 22.61 4.44
N ASN A 783 24.72 22.28 5.31
CA ASN A 783 25.79 23.19 5.74
C ASN A 783 26.77 23.46 4.59
N THR A 784 27.07 24.73 4.30
CA THR A 784 27.95 25.13 3.18
C THR A 784 29.44 25.03 3.48
N GLY A 785 29.80 24.80 4.75
CA GLY A 785 31.19 24.85 5.23
C GLY A 785 31.70 26.27 5.53
N ALA A 786 30.86 27.31 5.39
CA ALA A 786 31.26 28.70 5.62
C ALA A 786 31.61 28.99 7.09
N LYS A 787 30.86 28.40 8.01
CA LYS A 787 31.01 28.57 9.48
C LYS A 787 31.94 27.52 10.09
N ASP A 788 31.70 26.26 9.74
CA ASP A 788 32.45 25.12 10.24
C ASP A 788 32.68 24.12 9.09
N LEU A 789 33.93 23.77 8.86
CA LEU A 789 34.33 22.82 7.83
C LEU A 789 34.09 21.37 8.26
N ASP A 790 34.03 21.10 9.57
CA ASP A 790 33.79 19.75 10.10
C ASP A 790 32.35 19.29 9.85
N GLU A 791 31.42 20.24 9.67
CA GLU A 791 30.02 19.96 9.33
C GLU A 791 29.67 20.25 7.86
N VAL A 792 30.66 20.47 6.98
CA VAL A 792 30.39 20.73 5.56
C VAL A 792 29.54 19.59 4.96
N ARG A 793 28.53 19.95 4.15
CA ARG A 793 27.53 19.02 3.58
C ARG A 793 26.65 18.26 4.56
N PHE A 794 26.70 18.55 5.87
CA PHE A 794 25.80 17.88 6.79
C PHE A 794 24.37 18.39 6.62
N TYR A 795 23.41 17.47 6.66
CA TYR A 795 21.99 17.80 6.67
C TYR A 795 21.62 18.54 7.96
N ARG A 796 21.02 19.70 7.78
CA ARG A 796 20.38 20.47 8.86
C ARG A 796 18.87 20.34 8.83
N LEU A 797 18.29 20.38 7.64
CA LEU A 797 16.90 20.10 7.39
C LEU A 797 16.79 19.02 6.32
N TYR A 798 15.86 18.09 6.51
CA TYR A 798 15.43 17.17 5.47
C TYR A 798 13.91 17.25 5.39
N ASN A 799 13.35 17.49 4.20
CA ASN A 799 11.93 17.78 4.03
C ASN A 799 11.46 18.96 4.91
N GLY A 800 12.28 20.01 5.06
CA GLY A 800 11.93 21.20 5.85
C GLY A 800 12.07 21.09 7.37
N VAL A 801 12.32 19.89 7.91
CA VAL A 801 12.39 19.64 9.36
C VAL A 801 13.77 19.15 9.79
N ASN A 802 14.12 19.36 11.07
CA ASN A 802 15.43 18.99 11.63
C ASN A 802 15.48 17.57 12.22
N TYR A 803 14.52 16.73 11.86
CA TYR A 803 14.43 15.33 12.25
C TYR A 803 14.11 14.47 11.02
N ILE A 804 14.40 13.19 11.10
CA ILE A 804 14.11 12.24 10.03
C ILE A 804 12.59 12.17 9.82
N SER A 805 12.15 12.47 8.60
CA SER A 805 10.73 12.45 8.24
C SER A 805 10.50 12.05 6.80
N LEU A 806 9.34 11.45 6.56
CA LEU A 806 8.82 11.12 5.24
C LEU A 806 7.86 12.24 4.81
N LEU A 807 8.05 12.77 3.61
CA LEU A 807 7.16 13.78 3.04
C LEU A 807 6.17 13.10 2.10
N GLN A 808 4.88 13.18 2.40
CA GLN A 808 3.85 12.61 1.55
C GLN A 808 2.53 13.40 1.67
N PRO A 809 1.64 13.31 0.66
CA PRO A 809 0.28 13.80 0.80
C PRO A 809 -0.45 13.09 1.95
N TYR A 810 -1.22 13.85 2.72
CA TYR A 810 -2.03 13.33 3.82
C TYR A 810 -3.45 13.90 3.75
N TYR A 811 -4.44 13.06 4.06
CA TYR A 811 -5.85 13.46 4.09
C TYR A 811 -6.24 13.88 5.51
N PHE A 812 -6.52 15.17 5.68
CA PHE A 812 -6.85 15.77 6.98
C PHE A 812 -8.35 15.83 7.28
N GLY A 813 -9.20 15.23 6.43
CA GLY A 813 -10.65 15.35 6.49
C GLY A 813 -11.20 16.36 5.50
N GLU A 814 -12.43 16.82 5.74
CA GLU A 814 -13.16 17.73 4.88
C GLU A 814 -13.08 19.18 5.36
N SER A 815 -13.20 20.11 4.40
CA SER A 815 -13.33 21.55 4.63
C SER A 815 -14.56 22.11 3.89
N PRO A 816 -14.94 23.38 4.10
CA PRO A 816 -16.00 24.02 3.29
C PRO A 816 -15.75 23.97 1.77
N TRP A 817 -14.52 23.69 1.35
CA TRP A 817 -14.09 23.66 -0.05
C TRP A 817 -13.85 22.24 -0.58
N GLY A 818 -14.15 21.20 0.23
CA GLY A 818 -13.91 19.79 -0.09
C GLY A 818 -12.74 19.19 0.70
N SER A 819 -12.28 18.02 0.23
CA SER A 819 -11.26 17.21 0.89
C SER A 819 -9.94 17.96 1.03
N VAL A 820 -9.38 17.94 2.24
CA VAL A 820 -8.10 18.57 2.56
C VAL A 820 -6.99 17.55 2.40
N ILE A 821 -6.35 17.57 1.24
CA ILE A 821 -5.13 16.80 0.97
C ILE A 821 -3.97 17.78 0.89
N ASP A 822 -3.01 17.67 1.80
CA ASP A 822 -1.83 18.53 1.85
C ASP A 822 -0.58 17.73 2.22
N TRP A 823 0.59 18.30 1.97
CA TRP A 823 1.89 17.71 2.28
C TRP A 823 2.15 17.71 3.78
N ALA A 824 2.52 16.55 4.32
CA ALA A 824 2.82 16.37 5.73
C ALA A 824 4.15 15.62 5.94
N ASN A 825 4.89 16.00 6.98
CA ASN A 825 6.02 15.23 7.48
C ASN A 825 5.54 14.14 8.44
N ILE A 826 5.69 12.89 8.06
CA ILE A 826 5.39 11.72 8.89
C ILE A 826 6.67 11.23 9.55
N ASN A 827 6.63 11.03 10.87
CA ASN A 827 7.73 10.40 11.61
C ASN A 827 7.66 8.86 11.44
N PRO A 828 8.67 8.22 10.82
CA PRO A 828 8.68 6.77 10.65
C PRO A 828 9.12 6.00 11.91
N TRP A 829 9.62 6.69 12.95
CA TRP A 829 10.33 6.10 14.09
C TRP A 829 9.56 6.24 15.41
N ALA A 830 10.02 5.55 16.46
CA ALA A 830 9.37 5.59 17.78
C ALA A 830 9.48 6.97 18.48
N GLU A 831 10.42 7.79 18.03
CA GLU A 831 10.66 9.15 18.50
C GLU A 831 11.15 10.03 17.34
N LEU A 832 11.17 11.35 17.54
CA LEU A 832 11.75 12.29 16.58
C LEU A 832 13.28 12.18 16.63
N VAL A 833 13.86 11.44 15.69
CA VAL A 833 15.31 11.27 15.57
C VAL A 833 15.91 12.44 14.78
N PRO A 834 16.87 13.22 15.33
CA PRO A 834 17.49 14.33 14.63
C PRO A 834 18.17 13.90 13.32
N ILE A 835 18.04 14.71 12.27
CA ILE A 835 18.79 14.52 11.03
C ILE A 835 20.27 14.87 11.26
N SER A 836 21.19 14.11 10.66
CA SER A 836 22.63 14.39 10.71
C SER A 836 23.41 13.62 9.62
N GLY A 837 24.69 13.94 9.44
CA GLY A 837 25.56 13.34 8.45
C GLY A 837 25.46 13.99 7.07
N SER A 838 26.40 13.65 6.19
CA SER A 838 26.44 14.15 4.81
C SER A 838 25.55 13.34 3.86
N ASP A 839 25.54 13.73 2.59
CA ASP A 839 24.86 13.06 1.48
C ASP A 839 25.68 11.96 0.80
N SER A 840 26.74 11.47 1.45
CA SER A 840 27.61 10.37 1.01
C SER A 840 28.51 10.62 -0.21
N TRP A 841 28.48 11.79 -0.85
CA TRP A 841 29.41 12.11 -1.96
C TRP A 841 30.71 12.75 -1.48
N ASN A 842 30.63 13.58 -0.45
CA ASN A 842 31.78 14.28 0.12
C ASN A 842 31.62 14.37 1.64
N PHE A 843 32.74 14.34 2.33
CA PHE A 843 32.84 14.47 3.78
C PHE A 843 33.73 15.68 4.12
N GLN A 844 33.91 15.93 5.41
CA GLN A 844 34.80 16.98 5.91
C GLN A 844 36.25 16.78 5.42
N PRO A 845 37.00 17.87 5.16
CA PRO A 845 38.39 17.78 4.76
C PRO A 845 39.29 17.33 5.92
N TRP A 846 40.56 17.02 5.63
CA TRP A 846 41.58 16.65 6.62
C TRP A 846 41.24 15.41 7.45
N LEU A 847 40.67 14.40 6.81
CA LEU A 847 40.32 13.13 7.44
C LEU A 847 41.55 12.39 7.97
N THR A 848 41.34 11.74 9.10
CA THR A 848 42.28 10.84 9.78
C THR A 848 41.62 9.49 10.01
N GLU A 849 42.36 8.52 10.52
CA GLU A 849 41.85 7.19 10.86
C GLU A 849 40.81 7.23 12.01
N ASP A 850 40.84 8.31 12.81
CA ASP A 850 39.92 8.55 13.94
C ASP A 850 38.75 9.47 13.57
N SER A 851 38.65 9.90 12.30
CA SER A 851 37.59 10.80 11.86
C SER A 851 36.22 10.10 11.89
N GLU A 852 35.22 10.78 12.43
CA GLU A 852 33.85 10.29 12.44
C GLU A 852 33.20 10.51 11.07
N ILE A 853 32.73 9.43 10.45
CA ILE A 853 32.04 9.45 9.16
C ILE A 853 30.57 9.13 9.40
N LYS A 854 29.69 10.07 9.08
CA LYS A 854 28.24 9.94 9.19
C LYS A 854 27.57 10.39 7.91
N PHE A 855 26.59 9.63 7.43
CA PHE A 855 25.80 10.00 6.26
C PHE A 855 24.34 9.60 6.43
N TYR A 856 23.45 10.36 5.78
CA TYR A 856 22.03 10.07 5.78
C TYR A 856 21.65 9.22 4.57
N LEU A 857 21.20 7.99 4.84
CA LEU A 857 20.68 7.07 3.85
C LEU A 857 19.20 7.35 3.61
N TYR A 858 18.89 8.12 2.58
CA TYR A 858 17.53 8.57 2.32
C TYR A 858 16.58 7.41 1.97
N GLN A 859 17.03 6.38 1.25
CA GLN A 859 16.24 5.21 0.86
C GLN A 859 15.74 4.41 2.08
N ALA A 860 16.46 4.46 3.20
CA ALA A 860 16.08 3.80 4.45
C ALA A 860 15.57 4.76 5.52
N SER A 861 15.67 6.08 5.29
CA SER A 861 15.47 7.11 6.30
C SER A 861 16.29 6.88 7.58
N LEU A 862 17.57 6.52 7.43
CA LEU A 862 18.48 6.23 8.54
C LEU A 862 19.76 7.05 8.45
N VAL A 863 20.29 7.47 9.59
CA VAL A 863 21.66 7.98 9.68
C VAL A 863 22.58 6.80 9.96
N LEU A 864 23.59 6.62 9.10
CA LEU A 864 24.56 5.54 9.19
C LEU A 864 25.95 6.07 9.56
N GLU A 865 26.64 5.31 10.41
CA GLU A 865 28.03 5.56 10.77
C GLU A 865 28.99 4.69 9.94
N GLY A 866 30.11 5.27 9.52
CA GLY A 866 31.21 4.57 8.85
C GLY A 866 32.25 4.06 9.85
N GLU A 867 32.76 2.84 9.62
CA GLU A 867 33.88 2.25 10.35
C GLU A 867 35.11 2.19 9.45
N TYR A 868 36.24 2.73 9.92
CA TYR A 868 37.51 2.68 9.20
C TYR A 868 38.04 1.23 9.13
N VAL A 869 38.42 0.79 7.92
CA VAL A 869 38.93 -0.58 7.69
C VAL A 869 40.40 -0.62 7.27
N GLY A 870 40.96 0.50 6.81
CA GLY A 870 42.36 0.58 6.40
C GLY A 870 42.61 1.58 5.27
N LYS A 871 43.85 1.63 4.78
CA LYS A 871 44.24 2.44 3.62
C LYS A 871 44.12 1.65 2.33
N SER A 872 43.76 2.34 1.26
CA SER A 872 43.71 1.80 -0.10
C SER A 872 44.41 2.76 -1.05
N ASP A 873 45.17 2.23 -2.02
CA ASP A 873 45.61 3.04 -3.16
C ASP A 873 44.50 3.04 -4.19
N TYR A 874 44.04 4.24 -4.55
CA TYR A 874 43.05 4.41 -5.61
C TYR A 874 43.51 5.47 -6.59
N ARG A 875 43.73 5.06 -7.85
CA ARG A 875 44.21 5.95 -8.93
C ARG A 875 45.48 6.74 -8.54
N GLY A 876 46.32 6.14 -7.68
CA GLY A 876 47.55 6.74 -7.16
C GLY A 876 47.37 7.73 -6.00
N PHE A 877 46.24 7.73 -5.31
CA PHE A 877 46.01 8.46 -4.06
C PHE A 877 45.82 7.47 -2.91
N ASP A 878 46.44 7.77 -1.77
CA ASP A 878 46.25 7.01 -0.53
C ASP A 878 44.92 7.41 0.11
N CYS A 879 43.87 6.62 -0.14
CA CYS A 879 42.53 6.82 0.39
C CYS A 879 42.34 6.12 1.74
N LEU A 880 41.46 6.67 2.58
CA LEU A 880 40.94 6.00 3.77
C LEU A 880 39.70 5.22 3.39
N LYS A 881 39.74 3.90 3.60
CA LYS A 881 38.63 3.01 3.30
C LYS A 881 37.75 2.86 4.54
N TYR A 882 36.46 3.13 4.38
CA TYR A 882 35.41 2.95 5.37
C TYR A 882 34.39 1.92 4.89
N ARG A 883 33.72 1.25 5.82
CA ARG A 883 32.53 0.41 5.57
C ARG A 883 31.36 0.88 6.43
N ILE A 884 30.14 0.40 6.14
CA ILE A 884 29.00 0.61 7.05
C ILE A 884 29.31 -0.09 8.37
N SER A 885 29.30 0.67 9.47
CA SER A 885 29.56 0.15 10.81
C SER A 885 28.58 -0.97 11.16
N PRO A 886 29.04 -2.14 11.65
CA PRO A 886 28.18 -3.21 12.13
C PRO A 886 27.24 -2.77 13.25
N ASN A 887 27.59 -1.72 14.02
CA ASN A 887 26.71 -1.18 15.06
C ASN A 887 25.38 -0.66 14.49
N ASN A 888 25.35 -0.14 13.25
CA ASN A 888 24.12 0.32 12.61
C ASN A 888 23.10 -0.81 12.42
N LEU A 889 23.55 -2.07 12.38
CA LEU A 889 22.76 -3.26 12.07
C LEU A 889 22.48 -4.13 13.31
N LYS A 890 22.86 -3.66 14.50
CA LYS A 890 22.59 -4.38 15.76
C LYS A 890 21.12 -4.23 16.15
N ASN A 891 20.51 -5.31 16.62
CA ASN A 891 19.15 -5.22 17.14
C ASN A 891 19.08 -4.55 18.53
N ALA A 892 17.86 -4.20 18.95
CA ALA A 892 17.59 -3.53 20.23
C ALA A 892 17.99 -4.36 21.46
N THR A 893 18.09 -5.69 21.33
CA THR A 893 18.55 -6.56 22.43
C THR A 893 20.05 -6.40 22.67
N GLN A 894 20.85 -6.31 21.60
CA GLN A 894 22.29 -6.09 21.67
C GLN A 894 22.65 -4.61 21.92
N MET A 895 21.86 -3.68 21.36
CA MET A 895 22.06 -2.24 21.47
C MET A 895 20.73 -1.53 21.73
N PRO A 896 20.36 -1.28 23.00
CA PRO A 896 19.05 -0.72 23.37
C PRO A 896 18.65 0.60 22.69
N SER A 897 19.63 1.43 22.29
CA SER A 897 19.36 2.66 21.54
C SER A 897 18.71 2.42 20.17
N GLN A 898 18.82 1.21 19.60
CA GLN A 898 18.22 0.85 18.31
C GLN A 898 16.71 0.59 18.40
N ALA A 899 16.15 0.51 19.60
CA ALA A 899 14.70 0.43 19.80
C ALA A 899 13.97 1.64 19.20
N ARG A 900 14.62 2.81 19.12
CA ARG A 900 14.05 4.02 18.50
C ARG A 900 13.70 3.84 17.02
N PHE A 901 14.37 2.93 16.33
CA PHE A 901 14.16 2.58 14.93
C PHE A 901 13.37 1.26 14.76
N TYR A 902 12.70 0.78 15.82
CA TYR A 902 11.96 -0.48 15.79
C TYR A 902 12.80 -1.70 15.36
N GLN A 903 14.11 -1.71 15.65
CA GLN A 903 15.01 -2.82 15.30
C GLN A 903 14.89 -3.99 16.29
N PHE A 904 13.71 -4.61 16.35
CA PHE A 904 13.40 -5.75 17.22
C PHE A 904 13.64 -7.11 16.54
N GLY A 905 13.96 -7.12 15.25
CA GLY A 905 14.26 -8.32 14.48
C GLY A 905 15.66 -8.91 14.77
N PRO A 906 16.05 -9.95 14.02
CA PRO A 906 17.39 -10.52 14.06
C PRO A 906 18.48 -9.47 13.77
N GLU A 907 19.67 -9.68 14.33
CA GLU A 907 20.84 -8.86 14.05
C GLU A 907 21.21 -8.92 12.56
N GLY A 908 21.62 -7.79 11.99
CA GLY A 908 21.95 -7.64 10.58
C GLY A 908 20.82 -7.06 9.71
N LEU A 909 19.63 -6.87 10.29
CA LEU A 909 18.48 -6.25 9.63
C LEU A 909 18.21 -4.85 10.18
N PHE A 910 17.74 -3.94 9.33
CA PHE A 910 17.16 -2.66 9.76
C PHE A 910 15.73 -2.55 9.26
N ASN A 911 14.82 -2.12 10.14
CA ASN A 911 13.40 -2.03 9.84
C ASN A 911 13.13 -0.77 9.00
N ILE A 912 12.47 -0.93 7.85
CA ILE A 912 12.02 0.20 7.00
C ILE A 912 10.53 0.11 6.70
N SER A 913 9.78 -0.57 7.55
CA SER A 913 8.38 -0.88 7.25
C SER A 913 7.54 0.37 7.07
N SER A 914 7.74 1.36 7.94
CA SER A 914 7.08 2.68 7.86
C SER A 914 7.55 3.52 6.67
N VAL A 915 8.75 3.26 6.15
CA VAL A 915 9.34 3.98 5.00
C VAL A 915 8.78 3.45 3.68
N MET A 916 8.64 2.13 3.56
CA MET A 916 8.17 1.47 2.34
C MET A 916 6.66 1.21 2.33
N GLY A 917 5.97 1.47 3.45
CA GLY A 917 4.52 1.27 3.58
C GLY A 917 4.09 -0.20 3.65
N GLY A 918 4.97 -1.10 4.12
CA GLY A 918 4.71 -2.53 4.28
C GLY A 918 5.84 -3.23 5.04
N PRO A 919 5.74 -4.52 5.40
CA PRO A 919 6.68 -5.19 6.32
C PRO A 919 8.04 -5.52 5.68
N ILE A 920 8.77 -4.47 5.29
CA ILE A 920 10.04 -4.52 4.57
C ILE A 920 11.20 -4.20 5.52
N PHE A 921 12.26 -5.00 5.39
CA PHE A 921 13.50 -4.88 6.14
C PHE A 921 14.66 -4.76 5.16
N GLY A 922 15.59 -3.88 5.47
CA GLY A 922 16.84 -3.79 4.76
C GLY A 922 17.95 -4.61 5.43
N SER A 923 18.92 -5.04 4.65
CA SER A 923 20.13 -5.72 5.14
C SER A 923 21.29 -5.51 4.16
N LYS A 924 22.48 -6.00 4.54
CA LYS A 924 23.53 -6.26 3.53
C LYS A 924 23.07 -7.38 2.59
N PRO A 925 23.55 -7.43 1.33
CA PRO A 925 23.21 -8.49 0.39
C PRO A 925 23.44 -9.87 0.97
N TYR A 926 22.50 -10.78 0.72
CA TYR A 926 22.54 -12.17 1.20
C TYR A 926 22.78 -12.31 2.71
N PHE A 927 22.25 -11.35 3.47
CA PHE A 927 22.38 -11.31 4.93
C PHE A 927 23.85 -11.35 5.42
N LEU A 928 24.77 -10.74 4.66
CA LEU A 928 26.19 -10.71 5.01
C LEU A 928 26.42 -10.10 6.40
N GLY A 929 27.04 -10.86 7.29
CA GLY A 929 27.35 -10.42 8.66
C GLY A 929 26.13 -10.35 9.59
N ALA A 930 24.98 -10.86 9.17
CA ALA A 930 23.77 -10.97 9.97
C ALA A 930 23.71 -12.26 10.79
N ASP A 931 22.62 -12.46 11.54
CA ASP A 931 22.34 -13.73 12.24
C ASP A 931 22.36 -14.89 11.21
N PRO A 932 23.21 -15.92 11.41
CA PRO A 932 23.35 -17.04 10.48
C PRO A 932 22.04 -17.79 10.19
N VAL A 933 21.04 -17.70 11.07
CA VAL A 933 19.74 -18.33 10.85
C VAL A 933 19.06 -17.80 9.59
N LEU A 934 19.27 -16.53 9.23
CA LEU A 934 18.59 -15.85 8.11
C LEU A 934 18.83 -16.55 6.76
N ASN A 935 20.04 -17.06 6.55
CA ASN A 935 20.40 -17.80 5.34
C ASN A 935 19.72 -19.17 5.22
N ASN A 936 19.15 -19.69 6.31
CA ASN A 936 18.39 -20.95 6.31
C ASN A 936 16.87 -20.73 6.17
N LEU A 937 16.41 -19.48 6.15
CA LEU A 937 14.98 -19.13 6.05
C LEU A 937 14.47 -19.07 4.61
N VAL A 938 15.38 -19.12 3.64
CA VAL A 938 15.12 -19.20 2.20
C VAL A 938 16.11 -20.17 1.56
N GLN A 939 15.75 -20.73 0.41
CA GLN A 939 16.60 -21.63 -0.36
C GLN A 939 16.91 -21.01 -1.71
N TYR A 940 18.18 -20.68 -1.95
CA TYR A 940 18.63 -20.23 -3.27
C TYR A 940 18.76 -21.43 -4.22
N THR A 941 18.34 -21.26 -5.47
CA THR A 941 18.56 -22.27 -6.53
C THR A 941 20.05 -22.46 -6.85
N ARG A 942 20.88 -21.48 -6.50
CA ARG A 942 22.34 -21.50 -6.57
C ARG A 942 22.95 -21.57 -5.16
N PRO A 943 23.42 -22.74 -4.69
CA PRO A 943 23.86 -22.93 -3.31
C PRO A 943 25.03 -22.04 -2.87
N GLU A 944 25.85 -21.56 -3.81
CA GLU A 944 26.95 -20.63 -3.54
C GLU A 944 26.49 -19.28 -2.97
N LEU A 945 25.24 -18.87 -3.24
CA LEU A 945 24.65 -17.62 -2.75
C LEU A 945 24.22 -17.69 -1.28
N ASN A 946 24.12 -18.88 -0.69
CA ASN A 946 23.83 -19.04 0.74
C ASN A 946 24.98 -18.54 1.65
N TYR A 947 26.21 -18.46 1.12
CA TYR A 947 27.40 -18.06 1.87
C TYR A 947 28.33 -17.19 1.00
N PRO A 948 27.89 -15.99 0.61
CA PRO A 948 28.64 -15.21 -0.34
C PRO A 948 29.87 -14.59 0.33
N LYS A 949 30.96 -14.49 -0.44
CA LYS A 949 32.27 -14.10 0.10
C LYS A 949 32.58 -12.61 -0.03
N GLU A 950 31.89 -11.87 -0.91
CA GLU A 950 32.22 -10.47 -1.22
C GLU A 950 30.98 -9.66 -1.68
N TYR A 951 30.24 -9.02 -0.76
CA TYR A 951 29.17 -8.03 -1.05
C TYR A 951 29.10 -6.94 0.04
N GLU A 952 30.26 -6.42 0.42
CA GLU A 952 30.36 -5.38 1.46
C GLU A 952 30.30 -3.97 0.84
N SER A 953 29.69 -3.03 1.57
CA SER A 953 29.65 -1.62 1.17
C SER A 953 30.90 -0.89 1.60
N TYR A 954 31.53 -0.12 0.70
CA TYR A 954 32.76 0.61 0.97
C TYR A 954 32.74 2.03 0.42
N LEU A 955 33.39 2.93 1.16
CA LEU A 955 33.67 4.31 0.81
C LEU A 955 35.20 4.49 0.83
N ASN A 956 35.82 4.84 -0.29
CA ASN A 956 37.23 5.24 -0.33
C ASN A 956 37.32 6.76 -0.38
N LEU A 957 37.77 7.36 0.72
CA LEU A 957 37.81 8.80 0.93
C LEU A 957 39.22 9.34 0.71
N GLU A 958 39.36 10.37 -0.12
CA GLU A 958 40.61 11.11 -0.23
C GLU A 958 40.79 11.99 1.03
N PRO A 959 41.89 11.81 1.80
CA PRO A 959 41.99 12.38 3.15
C PRO A 959 41.93 13.90 3.20
N TYR A 960 42.52 14.61 2.25
CA TYR A 960 42.68 16.06 2.36
C TYR A 960 41.38 16.80 2.02
N THR A 961 40.68 16.36 0.98
CA THR A 961 39.45 17.01 0.49
C THR A 961 38.17 16.40 1.04
N GLY A 962 38.22 15.17 1.55
CA GLY A 962 37.04 14.41 1.97
C GLY A 962 36.20 13.88 0.80
N SER A 963 36.68 14.00 -0.45
CA SER A 963 35.98 13.48 -1.63
C SER A 963 35.99 11.96 -1.69
N VAL A 964 34.86 11.39 -2.09
CA VAL A 964 34.71 9.95 -2.31
C VAL A 964 35.23 9.61 -3.70
N PHE A 965 36.32 8.85 -3.80
CA PHE A 965 36.89 8.45 -5.09
C PHE A 965 36.24 7.19 -5.65
N TYR A 966 35.74 6.36 -4.73
CA TYR A 966 35.02 5.14 -5.05
C TYR A 966 34.03 4.86 -3.92
N VAL A 967 32.77 4.72 -4.29
CA VAL A 967 31.75 4.12 -3.41
C VAL A 967 31.16 2.90 -4.09
N THR A 968 30.94 1.87 -3.28
CA THR A 968 30.00 0.81 -3.59
C THR A 968 29.07 0.67 -2.39
N GLU A 969 27.82 1.04 -2.60
CA GLU A 969 26.76 0.94 -1.61
C GLU A 969 25.83 -0.19 -2.03
N GLN A 970 25.68 -1.19 -1.17
CA GLN A 970 24.97 -2.42 -1.49
C GLN A 970 23.95 -2.71 -0.38
N LEU A 971 22.67 -2.68 -0.74
CA LEU A 971 21.55 -2.85 0.18
C LEU A 971 20.52 -3.80 -0.39
N MET A 972 20.11 -4.80 0.40
CA MET A 972 19.07 -5.76 0.07
C MET A 972 17.81 -5.45 0.84
N PHE A 973 16.66 -5.59 0.19
CA PHE A 973 15.35 -5.39 0.77
C PHE A 973 14.57 -6.70 0.78
N SER A 974 14.02 -7.05 1.93
CA SER A 974 13.35 -8.33 2.18
C SER A 974 12.00 -8.10 2.85
N SER A 975 11.01 -8.91 2.52
CA SER A 975 9.69 -8.90 3.18
C SER A 975 9.69 -9.85 4.37
N GLU A 976 9.20 -9.41 5.53
CA GLU A 976 8.93 -10.28 6.68
C GLU A 976 7.67 -11.12 6.39
N LEU A 977 7.82 -12.44 6.47
CA LEU A 977 6.75 -13.43 6.33
C LEU A 977 6.50 -14.06 7.69
N LYS A 978 5.25 -13.96 8.14
CA LYS A 978 4.76 -14.54 9.39
C LYS A 978 3.29 -14.89 9.27
N PRO A 979 2.79 -15.88 10.02
CA PRO A 979 1.36 -16.17 10.05
C PRO A 979 0.55 -14.96 10.49
N ASP A 980 -0.66 -14.83 9.96
CA ASP A 980 -1.69 -13.91 10.45
C ASP A 980 -3.11 -14.45 10.16
N ALA A 981 -4.13 -13.61 10.36
CA ALA A 981 -5.53 -14.03 10.20
C ALA A 981 -5.91 -14.34 8.75
N LEU A 982 -5.28 -13.67 7.76
CA LEU A 982 -5.52 -13.91 6.34
C LEU A 982 -4.62 -15.04 5.82
N TYR A 983 -3.35 -15.05 6.24
CA TYR A 983 -2.34 -16.01 5.78
C TYR A 983 -1.80 -16.87 6.94
N PRO A 984 -2.59 -17.83 7.45
CA PRO A 984 -2.27 -18.58 8.69
C PRO A 984 -1.06 -19.52 8.56
N ASN A 985 -0.60 -19.83 7.35
CA ASN A 985 0.55 -20.69 7.10
C ASN A 985 1.79 -19.91 6.62
N LEU A 986 1.68 -18.61 6.33
CA LEU A 986 2.77 -17.84 5.74
C LEU A 986 4.02 -17.84 6.63
N GLY A 987 5.14 -18.37 6.14
CA GLY A 987 6.40 -18.48 6.90
C GLY A 987 6.34 -19.41 8.12
N LYS A 988 5.24 -20.17 8.30
CA LYS A 988 4.99 -21.01 9.48
C LYS A 988 6.02 -22.12 9.66
N MET A 989 6.39 -22.81 8.58
CA MET A 989 7.36 -23.92 8.67
C MET A 989 8.72 -23.45 9.17
N SER A 990 9.21 -22.32 8.66
CA SER A 990 10.46 -21.72 9.12
C SER A 990 10.37 -21.31 10.58
N MET A 991 9.25 -20.69 10.98
CA MET A 991 9.00 -20.28 12.36
C MET A 991 8.96 -21.46 13.32
N ASP A 992 8.26 -22.54 12.97
CA ASP A 992 8.17 -23.76 13.79
C ASP A 992 9.52 -24.48 13.91
N ASN A 993 10.32 -24.51 12.83
CA ASN A 993 11.60 -25.21 12.80
C ASN A 993 12.74 -24.43 13.45
N THR A 994 12.74 -23.11 13.36
CA THR A 994 13.88 -22.26 13.77
C THR A 994 13.57 -21.33 14.93
N GLY A 995 12.30 -21.01 15.18
CA GLY A 995 11.87 -19.94 16.09
C GLY A 995 11.93 -18.54 15.48
N TYR A 996 12.31 -18.40 14.21
CA TYR A 996 12.48 -17.12 13.51
C TYR A 996 11.45 -16.94 12.39
N ARG A 997 10.98 -15.70 12.21
CA ARG A 997 10.15 -15.29 11.06
C ARG A 997 10.99 -15.29 9.79
N THR A 998 10.42 -15.70 8.66
CA THR A 998 11.13 -15.70 7.38
C THR A 998 11.29 -14.27 6.86
N TYR A 999 12.48 -13.92 6.38
CA TYR A 999 12.73 -12.68 5.66
C TYR A 999 13.02 -13.05 4.21
N LEU A 1000 12.05 -12.82 3.31
CA LEU A 1000 12.14 -13.17 1.90
C LEU A 1000 12.82 -12.04 1.12
N PRO A 1001 14.02 -12.24 0.55
CA PRO A 1001 14.65 -11.26 -0.33
C PRO A 1001 13.75 -10.94 -1.52
N LEU A 1002 13.55 -9.65 -1.80
CA LEU A 1002 12.80 -9.15 -2.95
C LEU A 1002 13.75 -8.67 -4.05
N PHE A 1003 14.66 -7.77 -3.66
CA PHE A 1003 15.70 -7.26 -4.54
C PHE A 1003 16.88 -6.74 -3.71
N PHE A 1004 18.04 -6.55 -4.34
CA PHE A 1004 19.08 -5.69 -3.80
C PHE A 1004 19.62 -4.74 -4.86
N LEU A 1005 20.05 -3.57 -4.38
CA LEU A 1005 20.60 -2.48 -5.18
C LEU A 1005 22.09 -2.36 -4.92
N VAL A 1006 22.86 -2.21 -6.00
CA VAL A 1006 24.28 -1.83 -5.96
C VAL A 1006 24.41 -0.45 -6.59
N ARG A 1007 24.63 0.57 -5.76
CA ARG A 1007 24.92 1.93 -6.18
C ARG A 1007 26.44 2.12 -6.17
N THR A 1008 27.02 2.37 -7.34
CA THR A 1008 28.48 2.48 -7.51
C THR A 1008 28.85 3.79 -8.17
N GLU A 1009 29.91 4.40 -7.67
CA GLU A 1009 30.56 5.57 -8.25
C GLU A 1009 32.05 5.28 -8.34
N GLU A 1010 32.65 5.63 -9.47
CA GLU A 1010 34.10 5.55 -9.65
C GLU A 1010 34.57 6.75 -10.48
N PHE A 1011 35.48 7.56 -9.91
CA PHE A 1011 36.15 8.59 -10.69
C PHE A 1011 37.06 7.96 -11.74
N ASP A 1012 36.92 8.41 -12.98
CA ASP A 1012 37.84 8.06 -14.04
C ASP A 1012 39.21 8.73 -13.80
N GLN A 1013 40.26 8.15 -14.38
CA GLN A 1013 41.62 8.69 -14.19
C GLN A 1013 41.73 10.15 -14.68
N SER A 1014 40.99 10.51 -15.73
CA SER A 1014 41.07 11.85 -16.31
C SER A 1014 40.48 12.91 -15.37
N THR A 1015 39.38 12.61 -14.69
CA THR A 1015 38.80 13.47 -13.65
C THR A 1015 39.72 13.58 -12.45
N VAL A 1016 40.28 12.45 -11.97
CA VAL A 1016 41.22 12.46 -10.85
C VAL A 1016 42.43 13.35 -11.16
N ASP A 1017 43.04 13.21 -12.33
CA ASP A 1017 44.21 13.99 -12.73
C ASP A 1017 43.87 15.48 -12.89
N LYS A 1018 42.70 15.80 -13.45
CA LYS A 1018 42.24 17.18 -13.68
C LYS A 1018 41.90 17.90 -12.37
N GLN A 1019 41.22 17.23 -11.45
CA GLN A 1019 40.67 17.86 -10.24
C GLN A 1019 41.61 17.76 -9.04
N PHE A 1020 42.32 16.64 -8.88
CA PHE A 1020 43.16 16.37 -7.71
C PHE A 1020 44.66 16.30 -8.04
N GLY A 1021 45.04 16.30 -9.32
CA GLY A 1021 46.45 16.21 -9.73
C GLY A 1021 47.34 17.34 -9.19
N ALA A 1022 46.80 18.56 -9.07
CA ALA A 1022 47.52 19.69 -8.46
C ALA A 1022 47.82 19.46 -6.98
N LEU A 1023 46.88 18.87 -6.23
CA LEU A 1023 47.01 18.54 -4.81
C LEU A 1023 48.14 17.52 -4.60
N LYS A 1024 48.11 16.42 -5.35
CA LYS A 1024 49.15 15.37 -5.32
C LYS A 1024 50.52 15.93 -5.68
N THR A 1025 50.58 16.77 -6.73
CA THR A 1025 51.82 17.42 -7.15
C THR A 1025 52.35 18.36 -6.07
N GLY A 1026 51.48 19.13 -5.41
CA GLY A 1026 51.83 20.03 -4.31
C GLY A 1026 52.49 19.29 -3.15
N PHE A 1027 51.86 18.22 -2.65
CA PHE A 1027 52.42 17.40 -1.57
C PHE A 1027 53.72 16.69 -1.98
N LEU A 1028 53.85 16.25 -3.23
CA LEU A 1028 55.09 15.67 -3.74
C LEU A 1028 56.22 16.70 -3.77
N VAL A 1029 55.96 17.92 -4.27
CA VAL A 1029 56.93 19.02 -4.29
C VAL A 1029 57.35 19.39 -2.87
N MET A 1030 56.41 19.44 -1.93
CA MET A 1030 56.68 19.66 -0.51
C MET A 1030 57.69 18.64 0.04
N LYS A 1031 57.45 17.35 -0.19
CA LYS A 1031 58.32 16.26 0.25
C LYS A 1031 59.71 16.33 -0.40
N ILE A 1032 59.78 16.68 -1.68
CA ILE A 1032 61.05 16.88 -2.40
C ILE A 1032 61.84 18.04 -1.79
N ILE A 1033 61.20 19.18 -1.51
CA ILE A 1033 61.85 20.35 -0.88
C ILE A 1033 62.40 19.98 0.50
N GLN A 1034 61.65 19.24 1.31
CA GLN A 1034 62.12 18.73 2.62
C GLN A 1034 63.35 17.84 2.46
N ILE A 1035 63.27 16.82 1.60
CA ILE A 1035 64.36 15.87 1.38
C ILE A 1035 65.61 16.61 0.88
N LEU A 1036 65.49 17.45 -0.14
CA LEU A 1036 66.63 18.21 -0.68
C LEU A 1036 67.21 19.18 0.34
N GLY A 1037 66.36 19.91 1.07
CA GLY A 1037 66.77 20.87 2.10
C GLY A 1037 67.57 20.21 3.22
N TYR A 1038 67.07 19.11 3.77
CA TYR A 1038 67.76 18.36 4.83
C TYR A 1038 69.01 17.64 4.32
N SER A 1039 68.98 17.08 3.11
CA SER A 1039 70.13 16.38 2.53
C SER A 1039 71.28 17.35 2.24
N LEU A 1040 71.00 18.44 1.50
CA LEU A 1040 72.00 19.45 1.16
C LEU A 1040 72.50 20.16 2.41
N GLY A 1041 71.59 20.52 3.33
CA GLY A 1041 71.91 21.10 4.62
C GLY A 1041 72.88 20.24 5.42
N SER A 1042 72.59 18.95 5.54
CA SER A 1042 73.46 17.98 6.23
C SER A 1042 74.82 17.84 5.55
N ILE A 1043 74.87 17.78 4.22
CA ILE A 1043 76.13 17.73 3.44
C ILE A 1043 76.99 18.96 3.74
N PHE A 1044 76.41 20.16 3.74
CA PHE A 1044 77.15 21.39 4.02
C PHE A 1044 77.63 21.48 5.48
N ILE A 1045 76.85 20.99 6.44
CA ILE A 1045 77.26 20.90 7.86
C ILE A 1045 78.41 19.90 8.04
N VAL A 1046 78.32 18.73 7.40
CA VAL A 1046 79.39 17.72 7.43
C VAL A 1046 80.65 18.26 6.74
N ALA A 1047 80.51 18.92 5.58
CA ALA A 1047 81.62 19.57 4.88
C ALA A 1047 82.25 20.69 5.72
N PHE A 1048 81.46 21.46 6.45
CA PHE A 1048 81.94 22.43 7.43
C PHE A 1048 82.73 21.75 8.56
N GLY A 1049 82.21 20.67 9.14
CA GLY A 1049 82.89 19.88 10.17
C GLY A 1049 84.22 19.30 9.69
N LEU A 1050 84.25 18.70 8.49
CA LEU A 1050 85.46 18.18 7.85
C LEU A 1050 86.45 19.29 7.51
N TYR A 1051 85.98 20.46 7.09
CA TYR A 1051 86.82 21.64 6.82
C TYR A 1051 87.46 22.17 8.10
N LEU A 1052 86.72 22.24 9.20
CA LEU A 1052 87.26 22.58 10.52
C LEU A 1052 88.27 21.54 11.01
N LEU A 1053 88.01 20.25 10.79
CA LEU A 1053 88.93 19.17 11.15
C LEU A 1053 90.24 19.28 10.35
N ARG A 1054 90.15 19.56 9.05
CA ARG A 1054 91.30 19.83 8.16
C ARG A 1054 92.11 21.02 8.66
N LEU A 1055 91.46 22.13 9.02
CA LEU A 1055 92.11 23.32 9.59
C LEU A 1055 92.82 23.00 10.92
N ARG A 1056 92.21 22.16 11.77
CA ARG A 1056 92.79 21.73 13.06
C ARG A 1056 94.01 20.82 12.86
N ILE A 1057 93.97 19.91 11.87
CA ILE A 1057 95.09 19.04 11.50
C ILE A 1057 96.25 19.85 10.90
N THR A 1058 95.96 20.82 10.03
CA THR A 1058 97.02 21.71 9.46
C THR A 1058 97.63 22.61 10.53
N ALA A 1059 96.85 23.14 11.48
CA ALA A 1059 97.36 23.88 12.63
C ALA A 1059 98.24 23.00 13.56
N LYS A 1060 97.83 21.74 13.83
CA LYS A 1060 98.65 20.78 14.57
C LYS A 1060 99.95 20.42 13.85
N ARG A 1061 99.95 20.26 12.51
CA ARG A 1061 101.15 20.01 11.71
C ARG A 1061 102.10 21.22 11.67
N ALA A 1062 101.57 22.45 11.60
CA ALA A 1062 102.37 23.67 11.70
C ALA A 1062 103.00 23.84 13.11
N ALA A 1063 102.26 23.53 14.18
CA ALA A 1063 102.79 23.53 15.55
C ALA A 1063 103.85 22.43 15.78
N LYS A 1064 103.74 21.29 15.09
CA LYS A 1064 104.75 20.21 15.14
C LYS A 1064 106.00 20.53 14.29
N GLY A 1065 105.85 21.27 13.20
CA GLY A 1065 106.97 21.79 12.38
C GLY A 1065 107.82 22.85 13.11
N LEU A 1066 107.18 23.71 13.91
CA LEU A 1066 107.88 24.68 14.79
C LEU A 1066 108.64 24.02 15.95
N LEU A 1067 108.30 22.79 16.33
CA LEU A 1067 109.04 22.01 17.34
C LEU A 1067 110.26 21.30 16.76
N THR A 1068 110.31 21.06 15.44
CA THR A 1068 111.47 20.47 14.74
C THR A 1068 112.48 21.51 14.26
N GLU A 1069 112.09 22.78 14.06
CA GLU A 1069 113.02 23.87 13.72
C GLU A 1069 113.85 24.37 14.92
N ASN A 1070 113.43 24.08 16.16
CA ASN A 1070 114.17 24.47 17.38
C ASN A 1070 115.21 23.43 17.85
N SER A 1071 115.49 22.36 17.09
CA SER A 1071 116.44 21.31 17.49
C SER A 1071 117.72 21.18 16.64
N GLU A 1072 117.97 22.06 15.66
CA GLU A 1072 119.14 21.94 14.77
C GLU A 1072 120.23 23.03 14.90
N ASP A 1073 120.14 23.99 15.82
CA ASP A 1073 121.08 25.13 15.84
C ASP A 1073 121.83 25.39 17.17
N SER A 1074 122.20 24.34 17.92
CA SER A 1074 123.23 24.47 18.96
C SER A 1074 123.92 23.15 19.33
N GLY A 1075 125.18 22.96 18.92
CA GLY A 1075 126.05 21.92 19.49
C GLY A 1075 127.26 21.49 18.66
N ASN A 1076 128.22 22.41 18.49
CA ASN A 1076 129.50 22.18 17.83
C ASN A 1076 130.32 21.00 18.41
N SER A 1077 131.14 20.41 17.55
CA SER A 1077 132.25 19.49 17.88
C SER A 1077 133.23 20.05 18.94
N LEU A 1078 133.72 19.23 19.88
CA LEU A 1078 135.01 18.50 19.81
C LEU A 1078 135.42 17.88 21.20
N TYR A 1079 135.60 16.56 21.41
CA TYR A 1079 136.65 15.55 21.04
C TYR A 1079 137.38 14.99 22.30
N ARG A 1080 137.84 13.71 22.24
CA ARG A 1080 138.63 12.91 23.23
C ARG A 1080 137.87 12.36 24.45
N GLY A 1081 138.08 11.11 24.92
CA GLY A 1081 138.97 10.03 24.46
C GLY A 1081 138.78 8.72 25.28
N LEU A 1082 139.01 7.59 24.59
CA LEU A 1082 139.37 6.22 25.02
C LEU A 1082 138.88 5.69 26.39
N ASN A 1083 137.82 4.88 26.35
CA ASN A 1083 137.82 3.43 26.62
C ASN A 1083 136.56 2.80 26.02
#